data_AF-A0A1G3FYY4-F1
#
_entry.id   AF-A0A1G3FYY4-F1
#
_cell.length_a   1.000
_cell.length_b   1.000
_cell.length_c   1.000
_cell.angle_alpha   90.00
_cell.angle_beta   90.00
_cell.angle_gamma   90.00
#
_symmetry.space_group_name_H-M   'P 1'
#
loop_
_entity.id
_entity.type
_entity.pdbx_description
1 polymer ?
#
loop_
_entity_poly.entity_id
_entity_poly.type
_entity_poly.pdbx_seq_one_letter_code
_entity_poly.pdbx_strand_id
1 'polypeptide(L)'
;MDRSPSDHHAAGNAPRRLFFYNAGFLRQPRLRRILQLAGHDLRLGLPGPADGVVVWGRSPYAARGEAVAARRGVPLLRLEDAFLRSLRPGRAGDPPLGLMIDGLGVHFDAASPSRLETLLARDPLDDSNILQRARDGMSRMRALDLSKYNIHDPNAPLPAPGYVLVVDQTRGDASIRHSGATASSFAEMLATARADHPRARIVIKTHPETSGGWRPGHFGPADTDARTTLLADPVSPLQLLEGAVAVYTVSSQLGFEAICAGHRPHVFGQPFYAGWGLTADQLPHPRRHRRLTRTQLFAAAMILAPVWYDPCRDRLCPFEQALDQMEAEVRAFRQDRAGHVAAGMRLWKRGPLQQVFGRHGPLHFRDPPEAAAALAARTGRPLLIWAGKAQPGLSAPVLLRVEDGFLRSRGLGAELVPPLSLVADDLGIYYDPTQESRLERLIATPLPAGGARRAERLVAQLLAQGVSKYNLGGTLHDLPAGYRILVPGQVEDDASIRLGAGTIRTNHALLQAVRAAHPEAVVVFKPHPDVEAGLRPGALPADQLQAEGLADVVAQKADPLALIAACDAVWTMTSLLGFEALLRGKPVTCLGAPFYAGWGLTRDLGPVPERRLRAADGHPLPRPDLLQLAHAALIAYPRYFDPLTRRPCPPEVAADRLAAGQIPHPGLANRLLAKAQGLLASRAHLWRR
;
A
#
# COMPACT_ATOMS: atom_id res chain seq x y z
N MET A 1 17.49 -24.02 35.82
CA MET A 1 16.19 -24.72 35.78
C MET A 1 15.17 -23.75 35.22
N ASP A 2 14.33 -24.28 34.33
CA ASP A 2 13.25 -23.64 33.58
C ASP A 2 13.59 -22.52 32.57
N ARG A 3 13.60 -22.91 31.28
CA ARG A 3 13.45 -22.01 30.13
C ARG A 3 12.13 -22.34 29.44
N SER A 4 11.28 -21.32 29.38
CA SER A 4 10.01 -21.22 28.65
C SER A 4 10.01 -21.93 27.27
N PRO A 5 8.95 -22.69 26.92
CA PRO A 5 8.79 -23.29 25.61
C PRO A 5 8.08 -22.31 24.65
N SER A 6 8.83 -21.48 23.92
CA SER A 6 8.22 -20.60 22.90
C SER A 6 8.96 -20.50 21.56
N ASP A 7 9.94 -21.35 21.26
CA ASP A 7 10.79 -21.20 20.06
C ASP A 7 10.82 -22.40 19.07
N HIS A 8 9.77 -23.23 19.00
CA HIS A 8 9.76 -24.44 18.13
C HIS A 8 8.59 -24.58 17.15
N HIS A 9 8.18 -23.50 16.46
CA HIS A 9 7.18 -23.60 15.37
C HIS A 9 7.63 -23.05 14.01
N ALA A 10 8.92 -23.10 13.68
CA ALA A 10 9.42 -22.92 12.32
C ALA A 10 9.88 -24.27 11.75
N ALA A 11 9.18 -24.76 10.71
CA ALA A 11 9.29 -26.09 10.09
C ALA A 11 8.73 -27.26 10.94
N GLY A 12 7.41 -27.34 11.07
CA GLY A 12 6.76 -28.58 11.52
C GLY A 12 7.13 -29.74 10.59
N ASN A 13 7.89 -30.72 11.08
CA ASN A 13 8.22 -32.02 10.47
C ASN A 13 8.69 -32.05 8.99
N ALA A 14 8.95 -30.91 8.34
CA ALA A 14 9.31 -30.84 6.93
C ALA A 14 10.85 -30.80 6.75
N PRO A 15 11.42 -31.55 5.79
CA PRO A 15 12.87 -31.59 5.59
C PRO A 15 13.48 -30.23 5.28
N ARG A 16 14.66 -29.95 5.88
CA ARG A 16 15.44 -28.75 5.58
C ARG A 16 15.97 -28.76 4.15
N ARG A 17 16.55 -29.87 3.67
CA ARG A 17 17.10 -29.94 2.31
C ARG A 17 16.05 -30.51 1.36
N LEU A 18 15.74 -29.76 0.30
CA LEU A 18 14.74 -30.14 -0.69
C LEU A 18 15.36 -30.29 -2.08
N PHE A 19 15.27 -31.49 -2.65
CA PHE A 19 15.76 -31.77 -3.98
C PHE A 19 14.69 -31.48 -5.03
N PHE A 20 15.05 -30.75 -6.08
CA PHE A 20 14.13 -30.42 -7.17
C PHE A 20 14.67 -30.94 -8.51
N TYR A 21 13.75 -31.26 -9.43
CA TYR A 21 14.07 -31.86 -10.72
C TYR A 21 13.52 -31.06 -11.92
N ASN A 22 13.18 -29.79 -11.69
CA ASN A 22 12.71 -28.85 -12.70
C ASN A 22 13.53 -27.54 -12.63
N ALA A 23 14.07 -27.10 -13.78
CA ALA A 23 14.86 -25.86 -13.89
C ALA A 23 14.09 -24.59 -13.47
N GLY A 24 12.75 -24.62 -13.43
CA GLY A 24 11.94 -23.51 -12.93
C GLY A 24 12.31 -23.04 -11.51
N PHE A 25 12.76 -23.97 -10.65
CA PHE A 25 13.24 -23.63 -9.31
C PHE A 25 14.55 -22.84 -9.33
N LEU A 26 15.40 -23.00 -10.34
CA LEU A 26 16.65 -22.24 -10.48
C LEU A 26 16.42 -20.79 -10.94
N ARG A 27 15.43 -20.60 -11.83
CA ARG A 27 15.18 -19.32 -12.51
C ARG A 27 14.30 -18.35 -11.74
N GLN A 28 13.67 -18.78 -10.64
CA GLN A 28 12.75 -17.96 -9.85
C GLN A 28 13.41 -17.48 -8.55
N PRO A 29 14.13 -16.34 -8.54
CA PRO A 29 14.89 -15.90 -7.37
C PRO A 29 14.01 -15.68 -6.13
N ARG A 30 12.83 -15.06 -6.29
CA ARG A 30 11.92 -14.81 -5.17
C ARG A 30 11.38 -16.11 -4.56
N LEU A 31 10.97 -17.07 -5.38
CA LEU A 31 10.52 -18.39 -4.90
C LEU A 31 11.59 -19.05 -4.04
N ARG A 32 12.83 -19.11 -4.54
CA ARG A 32 13.97 -19.67 -3.78
C ARG A 32 14.18 -18.94 -2.46
N ARG A 33 14.08 -17.61 -2.47
CA ARG A 33 14.24 -16.80 -1.28
C ARG A 33 13.15 -17.05 -0.24
N ILE A 34 11.89 -17.18 -0.66
CA ILE A 34 10.77 -17.54 0.23
C ILE A 34 11.01 -18.90 0.87
N LEU A 35 11.44 -19.91 0.10
CA LEU A 35 11.74 -21.24 0.62
C LEU A 35 12.90 -21.22 1.62
N GLN A 36 13.98 -20.49 1.30
CA GLN A 36 15.11 -20.33 2.20
C GLN A 36 14.68 -19.71 3.54
N LEU A 37 13.88 -18.64 3.48
CA LEU A 37 13.36 -17.98 4.68
C LEU A 37 12.36 -18.86 5.45
N ALA A 38 11.67 -19.78 4.77
CA ALA A 38 10.82 -20.81 5.37
C ALA A 38 11.61 -22.01 5.92
N GLY A 39 12.95 -21.97 5.89
CA GLY A 39 13.81 -23.03 6.42
C GLY A 39 14.13 -24.15 5.44
N HIS A 40 13.90 -23.95 4.14
CA HIS A 40 14.13 -24.94 3.09
C HIS A 40 15.28 -24.55 2.14
N ASP A 41 16.30 -25.40 2.09
CA ASP A 41 17.47 -25.27 1.24
C ASP A 41 17.30 -26.14 -0.02
N LEU A 42 17.14 -25.49 -1.19
CA LEU A 42 17.02 -26.19 -2.47
C LEU A 42 18.35 -26.81 -2.92
N ARG A 43 18.32 -28.08 -3.31
CA ARG A 43 19.50 -28.87 -3.73
C ARG A 43 19.26 -29.59 -5.06
N LEU A 44 20.36 -29.83 -5.77
CA LEU A 44 20.42 -30.75 -6.92
C LEU A 44 21.04 -32.07 -6.47
N GLY A 45 20.72 -33.16 -7.17
CA GLY A 45 21.27 -34.50 -6.89
C GLY A 45 20.20 -35.48 -6.41
N LEU A 46 20.58 -36.38 -5.50
CA LEU A 46 19.70 -37.39 -4.93
C LEU A 46 19.50 -37.13 -3.42
N PRO A 47 18.27 -37.23 -2.89
CA PRO A 47 18.01 -37.03 -1.47
C PRO A 47 18.53 -38.20 -0.65
N GLY A 48 19.12 -37.89 0.52
CA GLY A 48 19.38 -38.85 1.59
C GLY A 48 18.18 -39.04 2.53
N PRO A 49 18.28 -39.90 3.56
CA PRO A 49 17.14 -40.28 4.40
C PRO A 49 16.48 -39.14 5.18
N ALA A 50 17.22 -38.07 5.50
CA ALA A 50 16.71 -36.90 6.23
C ALA A 50 16.27 -35.75 5.29
N ASP A 51 16.34 -35.96 3.98
CA ASP A 51 16.03 -34.94 2.96
C ASP A 51 14.61 -35.10 2.45
N GLY A 52 14.14 -34.13 1.66
CA GLY A 52 12.87 -34.20 0.96
C GLY A 52 13.04 -33.91 -0.53
N VAL A 53 11.98 -34.16 -1.29
CA VAL A 53 11.84 -33.71 -2.67
C VAL A 53 10.79 -32.61 -2.74
N VAL A 54 11.00 -31.62 -3.61
CA VAL A 54 10.02 -30.56 -3.87
C VAL A 54 9.61 -30.52 -5.33
N VAL A 55 8.30 -30.35 -5.55
CA VAL A 55 7.69 -30.22 -6.88
C VAL A 55 6.73 -29.04 -6.91
N TRP A 56 6.46 -28.53 -8.12
CA TRP A 56 5.43 -27.51 -8.33
C TRP A 56 4.09 -28.19 -8.63
N GLY A 57 3.15 -28.06 -7.69
CA GLY A 57 1.80 -28.61 -7.73
C GLY A 57 1.75 -30.04 -8.28
N ARG A 58 0.90 -30.23 -9.29
CA ARG A 58 0.78 -31.42 -10.13
C ARG A 58 1.19 -31.11 -11.58
N SER A 59 2.23 -30.30 -11.75
CA SER A 59 2.72 -29.96 -13.08
C SER A 59 3.20 -31.20 -13.84
N PRO A 60 3.23 -31.20 -15.18
CA PRO A 60 3.77 -32.32 -15.97
C PRO A 60 5.22 -32.68 -15.59
N TYR A 61 5.98 -31.72 -15.06
CA TYR A 61 7.36 -31.91 -14.61
C TYR A 61 7.46 -32.49 -13.18
N ALA A 62 6.36 -32.61 -12.44
CA ALA A 62 6.34 -33.13 -11.08
C ALA A 62 6.62 -34.63 -11.02
N ALA A 63 6.21 -35.40 -12.04
CA ALA A 63 6.32 -36.87 -12.08
C ALA A 63 7.74 -37.38 -11.81
N ARG A 64 8.77 -36.67 -12.29
CA ARG A 64 10.17 -37.03 -12.02
C ARG A 64 10.52 -36.89 -10.54
N GLY A 65 10.09 -35.80 -9.90
CA GLY A 65 10.31 -35.59 -8.47
C GLY A 65 9.51 -36.61 -7.64
N GLU A 66 8.26 -36.85 -8.00
CA GLU A 66 7.41 -37.85 -7.36
C GLU A 66 8.04 -39.25 -7.39
N ALA A 67 8.55 -39.67 -8.55
CA ALA A 67 9.24 -40.96 -8.70
C ALA A 67 10.51 -41.06 -7.85
N VAL A 68 11.29 -39.98 -7.76
CA VAL A 68 12.49 -39.97 -6.90
C VAL A 68 12.11 -40.03 -5.42
N ALA A 69 11.11 -39.25 -4.99
CA ALA A 69 10.65 -39.26 -3.60
C ALA A 69 10.19 -40.67 -3.18
N ALA A 70 9.36 -41.30 -4.02
CA ALA A 70 8.86 -42.66 -3.79
C ALA A 70 9.99 -43.68 -3.75
N ARG A 71 10.90 -43.68 -4.74
CA ARG A 71 12.03 -44.63 -4.81
C ARG A 71 12.98 -44.51 -3.63
N ARG A 72 13.14 -43.31 -3.08
CA ARG A 72 14.04 -43.03 -1.96
C ARG A 72 13.36 -43.11 -0.60
N GLY A 73 12.03 -43.24 -0.57
CA GLY A 73 11.26 -43.25 0.67
C GLY A 73 11.33 -41.94 1.46
N VAL A 74 11.45 -40.80 0.77
CA VAL A 74 11.62 -39.48 1.39
C VAL A 74 10.36 -38.61 1.25
N PRO A 75 10.11 -37.65 2.17
CA PRO A 75 8.96 -36.75 2.08
C PRO A 75 8.92 -35.95 0.78
N LEU A 76 7.71 -35.68 0.30
CA LEU A 76 7.44 -34.90 -0.90
C LEU A 76 6.67 -33.64 -0.56
N LEU A 77 7.23 -32.48 -0.87
CA LEU A 77 6.60 -31.17 -0.71
C LEU A 77 6.08 -30.67 -2.05
N ARG A 78 4.85 -30.16 -2.06
CA ARG A 78 4.23 -29.49 -3.20
C ARG A 78 4.14 -27.99 -2.92
N LEU A 79 4.61 -27.22 -3.89
CA LEU A 79 4.49 -25.77 -3.88
C LEU A 79 3.42 -25.32 -4.86
N GLU A 80 2.70 -24.28 -4.46
CA GLU A 80 1.84 -23.51 -5.35
C GLU A 80 1.90 -22.03 -5.00
N ASP A 81 1.44 -21.19 -5.92
CA ASP A 81 1.21 -19.78 -5.64
C ASP A 81 0.15 -19.62 -4.53
N ALA A 82 0.36 -18.68 -3.61
CA ALA A 82 -0.70 -18.24 -2.71
C ALA A 82 -1.83 -17.52 -3.50
N PHE A 83 -3.02 -17.49 -2.92
CA PHE A 83 -4.24 -17.01 -3.61
C PHE A 83 -4.22 -15.49 -3.93
N LEU A 84 -3.46 -14.67 -3.19
CA LEU A 84 -3.09 -13.31 -3.60
C LEU A 84 -1.66 -13.33 -4.15
N ARG A 85 -1.49 -13.23 -5.46
CA ARG A 85 -0.19 -13.57 -6.07
C ARG A 85 0.65 -12.35 -6.43
N SER A 86 0.14 -11.49 -7.31
CA SER A 86 0.93 -10.47 -8.00
C SER A 86 0.05 -9.47 -8.76
N LEU A 87 0.65 -8.46 -9.42
CA LEU A 87 -0.07 -7.64 -10.38
C LEU A 87 -0.43 -8.48 -11.61
N ARG A 88 0.58 -8.95 -12.36
CA ARG A 88 0.39 -9.74 -13.58
C ARG A 88 0.44 -11.24 -13.31
N PRO A 89 -0.12 -12.08 -14.17
CA PRO A 89 0.07 -13.54 -14.08
C PRO A 89 1.54 -13.96 -14.11
N GLY A 90 1.85 -15.14 -13.55
CA GLY A 90 3.23 -15.60 -13.44
C GLY A 90 3.97 -15.76 -14.76
N ARG A 91 3.22 -16.09 -15.83
CA ARG A 91 3.77 -16.17 -17.19
C ARG A 91 4.19 -14.81 -17.76
N ALA A 92 3.69 -13.71 -17.21
CA ALA A 92 4.15 -12.35 -17.50
C ALA A 92 5.41 -11.94 -16.72
N GLY A 93 5.98 -12.85 -15.92
CA GLY A 93 7.26 -12.66 -15.22
C GLY A 93 7.15 -12.08 -13.81
N ASP A 94 5.95 -11.75 -13.34
CA ASP A 94 5.77 -11.27 -11.97
C ASP A 94 6.01 -12.40 -10.97
N PRO A 95 6.87 -12.20 -9.95
CA PRO A 95 7.11 -13.19 -8.92
C PRO A 95 5.98 -13.21 -7.87
N PRO A 96 5.73 -14.35 -7.19
CA PRO A 96 4.65 -14.46 -6.22
C PRO A 96 4.93 -13.65 -4.94
N LEU A 97 3.86 -13.21 -4.26
CA LEU A 97 3.90 -12.54 -2.96
C LEU A 97 3.78 -13.53 -1.78
N GLY A 98 3.38 -14.76 -2.06
CA GLY A 98 3.33 -15.84 -1.08
C GLY A 98 3.28 -17.21 -1.75
N LEU A 99 3.56 -18.25 -0.98
CA LEU A 99 3.53 -19.64 -1.43
C LEU A 99 2.67 -20.50 -0.51
N MET A 100 1.96 -21.45 -1.11
CA MET A 100 1.46 -22.62 -0.40
C MET A 100 2.58 -23.65 -0.35
N ILE A 101 2.99 -24.05 0.85
CA ILE A 101 3.99 -25.11 1.08
C ILE A 101 3.28 -26.27 1.76
N ASP A 102 3.06 -27.35 1.02
CA ASP A 102 2.22 -28.48 1.44
C ASP A 102 3.03 -29.79 1.42
N GLY A 103 3.20 -30.39 2.60
CA GLY A 103 3.85 -31.70 2.76
C GLY A 103 2.89 -32.89 2.77
N LEU A 104 1.57 -32.66 2.69
CA LEU A 104 0.54 -33.71 2.71
C LEU A 104 -0.01 -33.97 1.30
N GLY A 105 -0.26 -32.91 0.54
CA GLY A 105 -0.89 -33.00 -0.78
C GLY A 105 -0.75 -31.68 -1.55
N VAL A 106 -1.80 -31.28 -2.26
CA VAL A 106 -1.93 -29.93 -2.83
C VAL A 106 -3.40 -29.54 -2.80
N HIS A 107 -3.69 -28.26 -2.52
CA HIS A 107 -5.04 -27.79 -2.20
C HIS A 107 -6.11 -28.09 -3.26
N PHE A 108 -5.75 -28.18 -4.54
CA PHE A 108 -6.69 -28.45 -5.63
C PHE A 108 -6.86 -29.95 -5.95
N ASP A 109 -6.11 -30.84 -5.30
CA ASP A 109 -6.20 -32.29 -5.52
C ASP A 109 -7.15 -32.92 -4.50
N ALA A 110 -8.34 -33.30 -4.95
CA ALA A 110 -9.38 -33.87 -4.10
C ALA A 110 -9.18 -35.37 -3.84
N ALA A 111 -8.24 -36.04 -4.51
CA ALA A 111 -7.99 -37.47 -4.30
C ALA A 111 -7.31 -37.75 -2.95
N SER A 112 -6.55 -36.79 -2.42
CA SER A 112 -5.80 -36.92 -1.16
C SER A 112 -5.99 -35.71 -0.26
N PRO A 113 -5.89 -35.85 1.09
CA PRO A 113 -5.85 -34.70 1.98
C PRO A 113 -4.71 -33.73 1.62
N SER A 114 -4.96 -32.44 1.85
CA SER A 114 -3.96 -31.38 1.76
C SER A 114 -3.79 -30.72 3.11
N ARG A 115 -2.73 -29.92 3.29
CA ARG A 115 -2.57 -29.09 4.50
C ARG A 115 -3.75 -28.14 4.67
N LEU A 116 -4.22 -27.53 3.59
CA LEU A 116 -5.39 -26.63 3.64
C LEU A 116 -6.68 -27.39 4.00
N GLU A 117 -6.93 -28.56 3.39
CA GLU A 117 -8.08 -29.41 3.75
C GLU A 117 -8.02 -29.82 5.23
N THR A 118 -6.83 -30.13 5.75
CA THR A 118 -6.64 -30.50 7.15
C THR A 118 -6.94 -29.34 8.09
N LEU A 119 -6.47 -28.12 7.77
CA LEU A 119 -6.80 -26.91 8.53
C LEU A 119 -8.31 -26.67 8.53
N LEU A 120 -8.96 -26.71 7.36
CA LEU A 120 -10.40 -26.50 7.23
C LEU A 120 -11.20 -27.57 8.00
N ALA A 121 -10.76 -28.83 8.00
CA ALA A 121 -11.45 -29.92 8.68
C ALA A 121 -11.26 -29.91 10.21
N ARG A 122 -10.07 -29.56 10.71
CA ARG A 122 -9.67 -29.88 12.09
C ARG A 122 -9.32 -28.68 12.96
N ASP A 123 -8.92 -27.56 12.38
CA ASP A 123 -8.60 -26.35 13.17
C ASP A 123 -9.90 -25.79 13.80
N PRO A 124 -9.91 -25.39 15.07
CA PRO A 124 -11.11 -24.84 15.71
C PRO A 124 -11.74 -23.67 14.92
N LEU A 125 -10.92 -22.79 14.33
CA LEU A 125 -11.36 -21.62 13.56
C LEU A 125 -12.42 -20.77 14.29
N ASP A 126 -12.31 -20.64 15.61
CA ASP A 126 -13.21 -19.89 16.50
C ASP A 126 -12.50 -18.76 17.28
N ASP A 127 -11.18 -18.66 17.18
CA ASP A 127 -10.38 -17.54 17.73
C ASP A 127 -10.86 -16.20 17.16
N SER A 128 -11.39 -15.33 18.04
CA SER A 128 -11.91 -14.02 17.69
C SER A 128 -10.89 -13.11 17.01
N ASN A 129 -9.60 -13.22 17.35
CA ASN A 129 -8.53 -12.44 16.73
C ASN A 129 -8.29 -12.89 15.28
N ILE A 130 -8.23 -14.20 15.04
CA ILE A 130 -8.07 -14.75 13.68
C ILE A 130 -9.29 -14.40 12.82
N LEU A 131 -10.49 -14.54 13.36
CA LEU A 131 -11.73 -14.20 12.65
C LEU A 131 -11.84 -12.70 12.37
N GLN A 132 -11.39 -11.84 13.29
CA GLN A 132 -11.34 -10.40 13.05
C GLN A 132 -10.34 -10.05 11.94
N ARG A 133 -9.13 -10.62 11.98
CA ARG A 133 -8.13 -10.47 10.90
C ARG A 133 -8.68 -10.91 9.55
N ALA A 134 -9.42 -12.02 9.50
CA ALA A 134 -10.07 -12.51 8.30
C ALA A 134 -11.14 -11.53 7.79
N ARG A 135 -12.00 -10.98 8.66
CA ARG A 135 -12.99 -9.96 8.29
C ARG A 135 -12.32 -8.71 7.72
N ASP A 136 -11.28 -8.19 8.37
CA ASP A 136 -10.55 -7.02 7.89
C ASP A 136 -9.83 -7.30 6.57
N GLY A 137 -9.25 -8.50 6.41
CA GLY A 137 -8.64 -8.96 5.17
C GLY A 137 -9.63 -8.99 4.01
N MET A 138 -10.80 -9.60 4.20
CA MET A 138 -11.87 -9.65 3.21
C MET A 138 -12.34 -8.24 2.83
N SER A 139 -12.61 -7.39 3.82
CA SER A 139 -13.07 -6.02 3.59
C SER A 139 -12.03 -5.15 2.88
N ARG A 140 -10.74 -5.28 3.24
CA ARG A 140 -9.66 -4.55 2.56
C ARG A 140 -9.44 -5.04 1.14
N MET A 141 -9.45 -6.35 0.89
CA MET A 141 -9.37 -6.88 -0.47
C MET A 141 -10.53 -6.40 -1.33
N ARG A 142 -11.75 -6.33 -0.78
CA ARG A 142 -12.91 -5.75 -1.45
C ARG A 142 -12.71 -4.26 -1.76
N ALA A 143 -12.35 -3.46 -0.77
CA ALA A 143 -12.16 -2.01 -0.93
C ALA A 143 -11.04 -1.65 -1.92
N LEU A 144 -9.99 -2.48 -1.97
CA LEU A 144 -8.88 -2.33 -2.90
C LEU A 144 -9.15 -2.99 -4.25
N ASP A 145 -10.29 -3.66 -4.43
CA ASP A 145 -10.65 -4.41 -5.63
C ASP A 145 -9.52 -5.37 -6.06
N LEU A 146 -9.13 -6.26 -5.14
CA LEU A 146 -8.04 -7.22 -5.31
C LEU A 146 -8.54 -8.63 -5.65
N SER A 147 -7.75 -9.34 -6.46
CA SER A 147 -7.92 -10.74 -6.85
C SER A 147 -6.54 -11.44 -6.90
N LYS A 148 -6.44 -12.65 -7.44
CA LYS A 148 -5.16 -13.34 -7.65
C LYS A 148 -4.17 -12.48 -8.44
N TYR A 149 -4.66 -11.86 -9.49
CA TYR A 149 -3.95 -10.94 -10.39
C TYR A 149 -4.69 -9.61 -10.41
N ASN A 150 -3.95 -8.50 -10.45
CA ASN A 150 -4.45 -7.18 -10.09
C ASN A 150 -4.11 -6.11 -11.16
N ILE A 151 -4.05 -6.50 -12.44
CA ILE A 151 -3.87 -5.59 -13.58
C ILE A 151 -5.18 -5.15 -14.24
N HIS A 152 -6.33 -5.59 -13.73
CA HIS A 152 -7.62 -5.19 -14.28
C HIS A 152 -7.87 -3.70 -14.14
N ASP A 153 -8.76 -3.19 -15.00
CA ASP A 153 -9.24 -1.83 -14.92
C ASP A 153 -10.53 -1.76 -14.09
N PRO A 154 -10.52 -1.10 -12.91
CA PRO A 154 -11.74 -0.91 -12.12
C PRO A 154 -12.81 -0.08 -12.81
N ASN A 155 -12.45 0.67 -13.85
CA ASN A 155 -13.36 1.51 -14.65
C ASN A 155 -13.70 0.90 -16.01
N ALA A 156 -13.22 -0.31 -16.32
CA ALA A 156 -13.59 -0.96 -17.57
C ALA A 156 -15.10 -1.20 -17.62
N PRO A 157 -15.75 -1.03 -18.80
CA PRO A 157 -17.17 -1.30 -18.96
C PRO A 157 -17.51 -2.73 -18.52
N LEU A 158 -18.56 -2.83 -17.69
CA LEU A 158 -19.10 -4.11 -17.24
C LEU A 158 -20.41 -4.43 -17.96
N PRO A 159 -20.76 -5.71 -18.12
CA PRO A 159 -22.11 -6.09 -18.51
C PRO A 159 -23.13 -5.51 -17.52
N ALA A 160 -24.27 -5.03 -18.02
CA ALA A 160 -25.37 -4.58 -17.17
C ALA A 160 -25.73 -5.69 -16.15
N PRO A 161 -25.95 -5.40 -14.85
CA PRO A 161 -26.23 -6.40 -13.83
C PRO A 161 -27.43 -7.31 -14.15
N GLY A 162 -27.53 -8.46 -13.47
CA GLY A 162 -28.62 -9.42 -13.65
C GLY A 162 -28.29 -10.59 -14.59
N TYR A 163 -27.00 -10.94 -14.73
CA TYR A 163 -26.54 -12.08 -15.55
C TYR A 163 -26.05 -13.25 -14.70
N VAL A 164 -25.97 -14.42 -15.32
CA VAL A 164 -25.28 -15.60 -14.77
C VAL A 164 -23.83 -15.56 -15.23
N LEU A 165 -22.90 -15.70 -14.30
CA LEU A 165 -21.48 -15.74 -14.59
C LEU A 165 -21.00 -17.19 -14.73
N VAL A 166 -20.45 -17.54 -15.88
CA VAL A 166 -19.77 -18.82 -16.12
C VAL A 166 -18.28 -18.58 -16.19
N VAL A 167 -17.51 -19.22 -15.31
CA VAL A 167 -16.07 -18.98 -15.17
C VAL A 167 -15.28 -19.96 -16.03
N ASP A 168 -14.55 -19.44 -17.01
CA ASP A 168 -13.61 -20.22 -17.81
C ASP A 168 -12.29 -20.47 -17.06
N GLN A 169 -11.53 -21.47 -17.51
CA GLN A 169 -10.18 -21.78 -17.03
C GLN A 169 -9.26 -22.11 -18.21
N THR A 170 -7.95 -22.06 -17.99
CA THR A 170 -7.00 -22.46 -19.04
C THR A 170 -7.05 -23.98 -19.27
N ARG A 171 -7.04 -24.41 -20.54
CA ARG A 171 -6.89 -25.84 -20.88
C ARG A 171 -5.59 -26.40 -20.30
N GLY A 172 -5.68 -27.62 -19.77
CA GLY A 172 -4.55 -28.28 -19.12
C GLY A 172 -4.19 -27.71 -17.75
N ASP A 173 -5.05 -26.87 -17.15
CA ASP A 173 -4.93 -26.53 -15.74
C ASP A 173 -5.03 -27.82 -14.90
N ALA A 174 -4.01 -28.07 -14.07
CA ALA A 174 -3.93 -29.25 -13.23
C ALA A 174 -5.11 -29.33 -12.24
N SER A 175 -5.64 -28.18 -11.80
CA SER A 175 -6.78 -28.13 -10.89
C SER A 175 -8.07 -28.66 -11.51
N ILE A 176 -8.19 -28.76 -12.84
CA ILE A 176 -9.37 -29.36 -13.49
C ILE A 176 -9.34 -30.87 -13.25
N ARG A 177 -8.28 -31.55 -13.74
CA ARG A 177 -8.13 -33.00 -13.63
C ARG A 177 -8.12 -33.48 -12.18
N HIS A 178 -7.37 -32.80 -11.32
CA HIS A 178 -7.17 -33.22 -9.93
C HIS A 178 -8.36 -32.88 -9.02
N SER A 179 -9.33 -32.13 -9.52
CA SER A 179 -10.61 -31.91 -8.83
C SER A 179 -11.72 -32.84 -9.33
N GLY A 180 -11.37 -33.90 -10.07
CA GLY A 180 -12.33 -34.88 -10.59
C GLY A 180 -13.09 -34.43 -11.85
N ALA A 181 -12.77 -33.26 -12.40
CA ALA A 181 -13.41 -32.71 -13.58
C ALA A 181 -12.60 -32.97 -14.86
N THR A 182 -13.24 -32.78 -16.01
CA THR A 182 -12.59 -32.90 -17.33
C THR A 182 -12.99 -31.73 -18.23
N ALA A 183 -12.55 -31.76 -19.49
CA ALA A 183 -13.00 -30.79 -20.48
C ALA A 183 -14.53 -30.85 -20.72
N SER A 184 -15.16 -32.03 -20.59
CA SER A 184 -16.62 -32.16 -20.77
C SER A 184 -17.40 -31.46 -19.65
N SER A 185 -16.82 -31.35 -18.45
CA SER A 185 -17.44 -30.66 -17.31
C SER A 185 -17.70 -29.18 -17.61
N PHE A 186 -16.92 -28.54 -18.49
CA PHE A 186 -17.16 -27.16 -18.92
C PHE A 186 -18.40 -27.05 -19.82
N ALA A 187 -18.56 -27.99 -20.76
CA ALA A 187 -19.73 -28.02 -21.63
C ALA A 187 -21.02 -28.32 -20.83
N GLU A 188 -20.93 -29.27 -19.90
CA GLU A 188 -22.00 -29.57 -18.95
C GLU A 188 -22.36 -28.35 -18.09
N MET A 189 -21.36 -27.70 -17.48
CA MET A 189 -21.55 -26.48 -16.68
C MET A 189 -22.28 -25.38 -17.46
N LEU A 190 -21.90 -25.11 -18.71
CA LEU A 190 -22.56 -24.11 -19.54
C LEU A 190 -24.00 -24.52 -19.90
N ALA A 191 -24.22 -25.80 -20.22
CA ALA A 191 -25.56 -26.32 -20.51
C ALA A 191 -26.47 -26.23 -19.27
N THR A 192 -25.99 -26.59 -18.09
CA THR A 192 -26.72 -26.47 -16.83
C THR A 192 -27.03 -25.01 -16.50
N ALA A 193 -26.06 -24.09 -16.64
CA ALA A 193 -26.31 -22.66 -16.42
C ALA A 193 -27.42 -22.12 -17.34
N ARG A 194 -27.48 -22.57 -18.59
CA ARG A 194 -28.56 -22.24 -19.54
C ARG A 194 -29.91 -22.82 -19.13
N ALA A 195 -29.93 -24.06 -18.65
CA ALA A 195 -31.13 -24.75 -18.23
C ALA A 195 -31.72 -24.16 -16.93
N ASP A 196 -30.87 -23.89 -15.95
CA ASP A 196 -31.26 -23.34 -14.64
C ASP A 196 -31.76 -21.89 -14.77
N HIS A 197 -31.27 -21.15 -15.77
CA HIS A 197 -31.58 -19.74 -15.97
C HIS A 197 -32.04 -19.42 -17.41
N PRO A 198 -33.20 -19.95 -17.84
CA PRO A 198 -33.63 -19.93 -19.24
C PRO A 198 -33.98 -18.54 -19.78
N ARG A 199 -34.00 -17.50 -18.93
CA ARG A 199 -34.27 -16.09 -19.30
C ARG A 199 -33.10 -15.15 -19.00
N ALA A 200 -32.08 -15.60 -18.28
CA ALA A 200 -30.97 -14.74 -17.91
C ALA A 200 -29.98 -14.60 -19.07
N ARG A 201 -29.26 -13.49 -19.11
CA ARG A 201 -28.03 -13.39 -19.91
C ARG A 201 -26.94 -14.22 -19.23
N ILE A 202 -26.11 -14.88 -20.02
CA ILE A 202 -24.94 -15.62 -19.56
C ILE A 202 -23.69 -14.89 -20.02
N VAL A 203 -22.80 -14.62 -19.08
CA VAL A 203 -21.50 -14.03 -19.34
C VAL A 203 -20.44 -15.08 -19.03
N ILE A 204 -19.72 -15.53 -20.06
CA ILE A 204 -18.57 -16.42 -19.92
C ILE A 204 -17.33 -15.55 -19.68
N LYS A 205 -16.77 -15.60 -18.48
CA LYS A 205 -15.54 -14.87 -18.15
C LYS A 205 -14.31 -15.67 -18.56
N THR A 206 -13.62 -15.19 -19.59
CA THR A 206 -12.36 -15.78 -20.06
C THR A 206 -11.24 -15.59 -19.03
N HIS A 207 -10.36 -16.58 -18.89
CA HIS A 207 -9.22 -16.52 -17.99
C HIS A 207 -8.18 -15.47 -18.44
N PRO A 208 -7.57 -14.68 -17.54
CA PRO A 208 -6.60 -13.64 -17.92
C PRO A 208 -5.41 -14.12 -18.76
N GLU A 209 -4.93 -15.35 -18.52
CA GLU A 209 -3.85 -15.92 -19.35
C GLU A 209 -4.30 -16.30 -20.76
N THR A 210 -5.60 -16.56 -20.96
CA THR A 210 -6.19 -16.81 -22.28
C THR A 210 -6.35 -15.51 -23.03
N SER A 211 -6.87 -14.46 -22.38
CA SER A 211 -6.89 -13.12 -22.95
C SER A 211 -5.47 -12.61 -23.29
N GLY A 212 -4.46 -13.01 -22.51
CA GLY A 212 -3.05 -12.69 -22.76
C GLY A 212 -2.35 -13.55 -23.82
N GLY A 213 -3.04 -14.53 -24.43
CA GLY A 213 -2.49 -15.38 -25.48
C GLY A 213 -1.48 -16.44 -25.01
N TRP A 214 -1.35 -16.69 -23.70
CA TRP A 214 -0.37 -17.66 -23.17
C TRP A 214 -0.90 -19.09 -23.13
N ARG A 215 -2.20 -19.28 -22.87
CA ARG A 215 -2.85 -20.60 -22.82
C ARG A 215 -4.30 -20.52 -23.32
N PRO A 216 -4.76 -21.45 -24.17
CA PRO A 216 -6.15 -21.45 -24.62
C PRO A 216 -7.12 -21.73 -23.46
N GLY A 217 -8.33 -21.15 -23.52
CA GLY A 217 -9.44 -21.39 -22.60
C GLY A 217 -10.30 -22.57 -23.04
N HIS A 218 -11.27 -22.98 -22.23
CA HIS A 218 -12.21 -24.03 -22.62
C HIS A 218 -13.28 -23.53 -23.59
N PHE A 219 -13.72 -22.28 -23.40
CA PHE A 219 -14.75 -21.65 -24.23
C PHE A 219 -14.17 -20.76 -25.34
N GLY A 220 -14.91 -20.63 -26.44
CA GLY A 220 -14.62 -19.76 -27.58
C GLY A 220 -15.90 -19.25 -28.26
N PRO A 221 -15.79 -18.54 -29.39
CA PRO A 221 -16.94 -17.94 -30.07
C PRO A 221 -18.03 -18.95 -30.51
N ALA A 222 -17.72 -20.24 -30.57
CA ALA A 222 -18.70 -21.28 -30.85
C ALA A 222 -19.64 -21.58 -29.67
N ASP A 223 -19.27 -21.17 -28.46
CA ASP A 223 -20.05 -21.37 -27.24
C ASP A 223 -21.01 -20.21 -26.96
N THR A 224 -21.01 -19.16 -27.78
CA THR A 224 -21.89 -17.99 -27.64
C THR A 224 -23.20 -18.14 -28.42
N ASP A 225 -24.21 -17.39 -28.03
CA ASP A 225 -25.51 -17.31 -28.69
C ASP A 225 -26.15 -15.93 -28.42
N ALA A 226 -27.42 -15.73 -28.75
CA ALA A 226 -28.12 -14.46 -28.55
C ALA A 226 -28.14 -13.96 -27.08
N ARG A 227 -27.93 -14.84 -26.09
CA ARG A 227 -27.96 -14.52 -24.66
C ARG A 227 -26.66 -14.87 -23.93
N THR A 228 -25.73 -15.56 -24.58
CA THR A 228 -24.46 -16.01 -24.02
C THR A 228 -23.32 -15.25 -24.68
N THR A 229 -22.57 -14.47 -23.92
CA THR A 229 -21.46 -13.66 -24.42
C THR A 229 -20.13 -14.04 -23.76
N LEU A 230 -19.03 -13.84 -24.49
CA LEU A 230 -17.67 -13.96 -23.95
C LEU A 230 -17.17 -12.60 -23.45
N LEU A 231 -16.60 -12.59 -22.25
CA LEU A 231 -15.97 -11.42 -21.65
C LEU A 231 -14.46 -11.65 -21.49
N ALA A 232 -13.72 -11.23 -22.52
CA ALA A 232 -12.26 -11.31 -22.55
C ALA A 232 -11.58 -10.11 -21.87
N ASP A 233 -12.31 -9.00 -21.68
CA ASP A 233 -11.78 -7.75 -21.14
C ASP A 233 -11.21 -7.91 -19.73
N PRO A 234 -10.16 -7.13 -19.37
CA PRO A 234 -9.55 -7.14 -18.06
C PRO A 234 -10.38 -6.32 -17.06
N VAL A 235 -11.64 -6.71 -16.84
CA VAL A 235 -12.56 -6.08 -15.88
C VAL A 235 -12.28 -6.51 -14.44
N SER A 236 -12.76 -5.74 -13.46
CA SER A 236 -12.75 -6.12 -12.05
C SER A 236 -13.48 -7.44 -11.81
N PRO A 237 -12.81 -8.48 -11.25
CA PRO A 237 -13.48 -9.72 -10.87
C PRO A 237 -14.54 -9.50 -9.78
N LEU A 238 -14.29 -8.59 -8.84
CA LEU A 238 -15.24 -8.28 -7.76
C LEU A 238 -16.51 -7.63 -8.31
N GLN A 239 -16.40 -6.56 -9.09
CA GLN A 239 -17.57 -5.86 -9.64
C GLN A 239 -18.34 -6.76 -10.62
N LEU A 240 -17.64 -7.65 -11.34
CA LEU A 240 -18.27 -8.69 -12.14
C LEU A 240 -19.08 -9.69 -11.30
N LEU A 241 -18.56 -10.08 -10.12
CA LEU A 241 -19.31 -10.91 -9.19
C LEU A 241 -20.51 -10.16 -8.61
N GLU A 242 -20.39 -8.87 -8.28
CA GLU A 242 -21.50 -8.05 -7.75
C GLU A 242 -22.66 -7.90 -8.74
N GLY A 243 -22.38 -7.87 -10.04
CA GLY A 243 -23.41 -7.81 -11.09
C GLY A 243 -24.09 -9.15 -11.40
N ALA A 244 -23.53 -10.27 -10.94
CA ALA A 244 -24.04 -11.60 -11.23
C ALA A 244 -25.18 -12.01 -10.28
N VAL A 245 -26.15 -12.80 -10.76
CA VAL A 245 -27.20 -13.43 -9.94
C VAL A 245 -26.87 -14.86 -9.54
N ALA A 246 -25.97 -15.51 -10.29
CA ALA A 246 -25.46 -16.84 -10.01
C ALA A 246 -24.06 -17.00 -10.62
N VAL A 247 -23.24 -17.86 -10.04
CA VAL A 247 -21.86 -18.11 -10.48
C VAL A 247 -21.64 -19.60 -10.66
N TYR A 248 -21.18 -20.00 -11.84
CA TYR A 248 -20.86 -21.37 -12.21
C TYR A 248 -19.36 -21.50 -12.47
N THR A 249 -18.73 -22.50 -11.87
CA THR A 249 -17.30 -22.75 -12.04
C THR A 249 -16.97 -24.24 -11.95
N VAL A 250 -15.89 -24.67 -12.60
CA VAL A 250 -15.37 -26.03 -12.42
C VAL A 250 -14.50 -26.08 -11.17
N SER A 251 -13.32 -25.45 -11.20
CA SER A 251 -12.38 -25.47 -10.08
C SER A 251 -11.60 -24.16 -9.90
N SER A 252 -12.01 -23.10 -10.60
CA SER A 252 -11.31 -21.82 -10.61
C SER A 252 -11.23 -21.20 -9.22
N GLN A 253 -10.12 -20.53 -8.90
CA GLN A 253 -10.03 -19.71 -7.69
C GLN A 253 -11.13 -18.65 -7.62
N LEU A 254 -11.65 -18.19 -8.76
CA LEU A 254 -12.73 -17.20 -8.79
C LEU A 254 -14.02 -17.70 -8.10
N GLY A 255 -14.21 -19.02 -7.94
CA GLY A 255 -15.29 -19.56 -7.11
C GLY A 255 -15.10 -19.30 -5.60
N PHE A 256 -13.85 -19.32 -5.10
CA PHE A 256 -13.57 -18.88 -3.72
C PHE A 256 -13.80 -17.38 -3.55
N GLU A 257 -13.44 -16.59 -4.55
CA GLU A 257 -13.70 -15.15 -4.57
C GLU A 257 -15.20 -14.85 -4.64
N ALA A 258 -15.99 -15.67 -5.35
CA ALA A 258 -17.45 -15.61 -5.36
C ALA A 258 -18.04 -15.82 -3.95
N ILE A 259 -17.55 -16.82 -3.19
CA ILE A 259 -17.94 -17.03 -1.78
C ILE A 259 -17.64 -15.79 -0.94
N CYS A 260 -16.46 -15.19 -1.13
CA CYS A 260 -16.08 -13.96 -0.43
C CYS A 260 -17.00 -12.79 -0.79
N ALA A 261 -17.44 -12.70 -2.05
CA ALA A 261 -18.41 -11.71 -2.54
C ALA A 261 -19.85 -11.96 -2.06
N GLY A 262 -20.15 -13.13 -1.48
CA GLY A 262 -21.46 -13.48 -0.93
C GLY A 262 -22.27 -14.47 -1.79
N HIS A 263 -21.70 -14.98 -2.88
CA HIS A 263 -22.33 -16.02 -3.71
C HIS A 263 -22.21 -17.41 -3.07
N ARG A 264 -23.14 -18.28 -3.46
CA ARG A 264 -23.02 -19.73 -3.29
C ARG A 264 -22.81 -20.35 -4.69
N PRO A 265 -21.56 -20.46 -5.18
CA PRO A 265 -21.32 -20.86 -6.56
C PRO A 265 -21.69 -22.33 -6.79
N HIS A 266 -22.14 -22.62 -8.02
CA HIS A 266 -22.35 -23.97 -8.54
C HIS A 266 -21.02 -24.53 -9.03
N VAL A 267 -20.56 -25.64 -8.43
CA VAL A 267 -19.20 -26.14 -8.61
C VAL A 267 -19.21 -27.52 -9.27
N PHE A 268 -18.61 -27.62 -10.45
CA PHE A 268 -18.59 -28.83 -11.30
C PHE A 268 -17.33 -29.69 -11.11
N GLY A 269 -16.39 -29.23 -10.29
CA GLY A 269 -15.25 -30.01 -9.80
C GLY A 269 -15.25 -30.09 -8.27
N GLN A 270 -14.10 -30.43 -7.70
CA GLN A 270 -13.86 -30.51 -6.26
C GLN A 270 -12.71 -29.57 -5.78
N PRO A 271 -12.73 -28.27 -6.11
CA PRO A 271 -11.70 -27.32 -5.66
C PRO A 271 -11.64 -27.21 -4.13
N PHE A 272 -10.58 -26.60 -3.60
CA PHE A 272 -10.32 -26.56 -2.14
C PHE A 272 -11.47 -25.97 -1.30
N TYR A 273 -12.28 -25.08 -1.89
CA TYR A 273 -13.38 -24.37 -1.24
C TYR A 273 -14.74 -25.08 -1.35
N ALA A 274 -14.83 -26.19 -2.10
CA ALA A 274 -16.05 -27.00 -2.24
C ALA A 274 -16.17 -28.05 -1.11
N GLY A 275 -17.40 -28.45 -0.78
CA GLY A 275 -17.67 -29.45 0.26
C GLY A 275 -17.76 -28.93 1.70
N TRP A 276 -17.76 -27.60 1.89
CA TRP A 276 -17.81 -26.97 3.23
C TRP A 276 -19.14 -26.27 3.54
N GLY A 277 -20.17 -26.53 2.74
CA GLY A 277 -21.50 -25.92 2.89
C GLY A 277 -21.63 -24.48 2.35
N LEU A 278 -20.61 -23.99 1.63
CA LEU A 278 -20.58 -22.63 1.04
C LEU A 278 -20.80 -22.62 -0.47
N THR A 279 -21.06 -23.79 -1.06
CA THR A 279 -21.17 -24.04 -2.50
C THR A 279 -22.38 -24.93 -2.80
N ALA A 280 -22.77 -24.99 -4.07
CA ALA A 280 -23.67 -26.01 -4.62
C ALA A 280 -22.80 -26.99 -5.42
N ASP A 281 -22.38 -28.08 -4.77
CA ASP A 281 -21.41 -29.03 -5.32
C ASP A 281 -22.13 -30.07 -6.19
N GLN A 282 -21.66 -30.27 -7.42
CA GLN A 282 -22.16 -31.31 -8.33
C GLN A 282 -21.56 -32.68 -8.05
N LEU A 283 -20.35 -32.70 -7.48
CA LEU A 283 -19.63 -33.93 -7.14
C LEU A 283 -19.61 -34.12 -5.60
N PRO A 284 -19.88 -35.33 -5.08
CA PRO A 284 -19.91 -35.59 -3.65
C PRO A 284 -18.50 -35.55 -3.03
N HIS A 285 -18.39 -35.05 -1.80
CA HIS A 285 -17.11 -34.98 -1.07
C HIS A 285 -17.03 -36.02 0.06
N PRO A 286 -16.19 -37.07 -0.07
CA PRO A 286 -16.15 -38.15 0.91
C PRO A 286 -15.42 -37.81 2.22
N ARG A 287 -14.66 -36.71 2.28
CA ARG A 287 -13.86 -36.33 3.47
C ARG A 287 -14.24 -34.98 4.08
N ARG A 288 -15.06 -34.17 3.38
CA ARG A 288 -15.39 -32.79 3.76
C ARG A 288 -16.83 -32.77 4.25
N HIS A 289 -17.00 -32.84 5.57
CA HIS A 289 -18.32 -32.91 6.21
C HIS A 289 -18.60 -31.70 7.13
N ARG A 290 -17.57 -30.90 7.43
CA ARG A 290 -17.70 -29.71 8.28
C ARG A 290 -18.37 -28.59 7.50
N ARG A 291 -19.30 -27.87 8.15
CA ARG A 291 -19.83 -26.61 7.64
C ARG A 291 -18.99 -25.45 8.14
N LEU A 292 -18.56 -24.58 7.25
CA LEU A 292 -17.74 -23.42 7.55
C LEU A 292 -18.49 -22.12 7.22
N THR A 293 -18.13 -21.05 7.91
CA THR A 293 -18.46 -19.70 7.47
C THR A 293 -17.45 -19.22 6.43
N ARG A 294 -17.83 -18.23 5.60
CA ARG A 294 -16.90 -17.57 4.66
C ARG A 294 -15.65 -17.01 5.34
N THR A 295 -15.79 -16.49 6.56
CA THR A 295 -14.70 -15.94 7.35
C THR A 295 -13.73 -17.03 7.81
N GLN A 296 -14.22 -18.19 8.21
CA GLN A 296 -13.38 -19.34 8.57
C GLN A 296 -12.64 -19.91 7.36
N LEU A 297 -13.31 -20.05 6.21
CA LEU A 297 -12.68 -20.46 4.96
C LEU A 297 -11.56 -19.48 4.56
N PHE A 298 -11.83 -18.16 4.64
CA PHE A 298 -10.84 -17.13 4.36
C PHE A 298 -9.66 -17.18 5.34
N ALA A 299 -9.92 -17.33 6.65
CA ALA A 299 -8.88 -17.43 7.67
C ALA A 299 -7.88 -18.57 7.35
N ALA A 300 -8.39 -19.76 7.06
CA ALA A 300 -7.53 -20.88 6.69
C ALA A 300 -6.80 -20.64 5.36
N ALA A 301 -7.51 -20.20 4.32
CA ALA A 301 -6.96 -20.08 2.97
C ALA A 301 -5.97 -18.92 2.79
N MET A 302 -6.17 -17.79 3.47
CA MET A 302 -5.41 -16.56 3.27
C MET A 302 -4.45 -16.25 4.42
N ILE A 303 -4.74 -16.69 5.64
CA ILE A 303 -3.96 -16.31 6.83
C ILE A 303 -3.12 -17.48 7.35
N LEU A 304 -3.70 -18.67 7.51
CA LEU A 304 -3.05 -19.79 8.21
C LEU A 304 -2.23 -20.70 7.29
N ALA A 305 -2.75 -21.02 6.10
CA ALA A 305 -2.11 -21.98 5.21
C ALA A 305 -0.91 -21.40 4.41
N PRO A 306 -0.98 -20.19 3.84
CA PRO A 306 0.11 -19.65 3.03
C PRO A 306 1.27 -19.12 3.87
N VAL A 307 2.46 -19.15 3.27
CA VAL A 307 3.62 -18.36 3.71
C VAL A 307 3.67 -17.09 2.88
N TRP A 308 3.62 -15.93 3.54
CA TRP A 308 3.68 -14.62 2.90
C TRP A 308 5.08 -14.01 2.97
N TYR A 309 5.40 -13.18 1.98
CA TYR A 309 6.72 -12.59 1.83
C TYR A 309 6.65 -11.08 1.68
N ASP A 310 7.49 -10.37 2.43
CA ASP A 310 7.71 -8.94 2.30
C ASP A 310 8.88 -8.70 1.33
N PRO A 311 8.62 -8.31 0.07
CA PRO A 311 9.66 -8.09 -0.92
C PRO A 311 10.51 -6.85 -0.69
N CYS A 312 10.12 -5.92 0.17
CA CYS A 312 10.93 -4.76 0.52
C CYS A 312 11.89 -5.08 1.68
N ARG A 313 11.41 -5.79 2.71
CA ARG A 313 12.22 -6.17 3.87
C ARG A 313 12.95 -7.50 3.74
N ASP A 314 12.67 -8.25 2.68
CA ASP A 314 13.26 -9.58 2.42
C ASP A 314 13.12 -10.55 3.61
N ARG A 315 11.89 -10.70 4.08
CA ARG A 315 11.52 -11.59 5.20
C ARG A 315 10.15 -12.21 4.99
N LEU A 316 9.88 -13.31 5.69
CA LEU A 316 8.49 -13.78 5.82
C LEU A 316 7.69 -12.78 6.64
N CYS A 317 6.41 -12.67 6.33
CA CYS A 317 5.52 -11.71 6.99
C CYS A 317 4.12 -12.30 7.21
N PRO A 318 3.28 -11.65 8.03
CA PRO A 318 1.85 -11.94 8.09
C PRO A 318 1.12 -11.49 6.81
N PHE A 319 -0.07 -12.06 6.57
CA PHE A 319 -0.95 -11.70 5.46
C PHE A 319 -1.17 -10.19 5.32
N GLU A 320 -1.34 -9.47 6.43
CA GLU A 320 -1.61 -8.04 6.45
C GLU A 320 -0.47 -7.23 5.81
N GLN A 321 0.79 -7.61 6.05
CA GLN A 321 1.95 -6.91 5.47
C GLN A 321 2.08 -7.20 3.97
N ALA A 322 1.74 -8.43 3.53
CA ALA A 322 1.64 -8.74 2.11
C ALA A 322 0.52 -7.92 1.45
N LEU A 323 -0.64 -7.81 2.10
CA LEU A 323 -1.75 -6.98 1.62
C LEU A 323 -1.35 -5.50 1.52
N ASP A 324 -0.66 -4.96 2.52
CA ASP A 324 -0.12 -3.60 2.52
C ASP A 324 0.82 -3.37 1.32
N GLN A 325 1.68 -4.36 1.02
CA GLN A 325 2.58 -4.31 -0.13
C GLN A 325 1.84 -4.38 -1.47
N MET A 326 0.80 -5.22 -1.57
CA MET A 326 -0.03 -5.30 -2.77
C MET A 326 -0.79 -4.00 -3.01
N GLU A 327 -1.32 -3.39 -1.96
CA GLU A 327 -1.98 -2.08 -2.00
C GLU A 327 -1.06 -1.02 -2.63
N ALA A 328 0.20 -0.95 -2.19
CA ALA A 328 1.18 -0.02 -2.73
C ALA A 328 1.47 -0.25 -4.23
N GLU A 329 1.63 -1.51 -4.65
CA GLU A 329 1.91 -1.87 -6.05
C GLU A 329 0.69 -1.61 -6.95
N VAL A 330 -0.53 -1.97 -6.52
CA VAL A 330 -1.76 -1.77 -7.28
C VAL A 330 -2.10 -0.30 -7.41
N ARG A 331 -1.92 0.49 -6.33
CA ARG A 331 -2.13 1.94 -6.38
C ARG A 331 -1.22 2.61 -7.39
N ALA A 332 0.07 2.27 -7.37
CA ALA A 332 1.03 2.78 -8.35
C ALA A 332 0.67 2.35 -9.79
N PHE A 333 0.34 1.07 -9.99
CA PHE A 333 -0.08 0.58 -11.31
C PHE A 333 -1.31 1.32 -11.85
N ARG A 334 -2.38 1.44 -11.06
CA ARG A 334 -3.63 2.08 -11.50
C ARG A 334 -3.43 3.55 -11.86
N GLN A 335 -2.61 4.28 -11.09
CA GLN A 335 -2.34 5.69 -11.34
C GLN A 335 -1.39 5.91 -12.52
N ASP A 336 -0.46 4.98 -12.79
CA ASP A 336 0.66 5.22 -13.72
C ASP A 336 0.54 4.46 -15.05
N ARG A 337 -0.38 3.50 -15.19
CA ARG A 337 -0.48 2.63 -16.38
C ARG A 337 -0.72 3.36 -17.70
N ALA A 338 -1.31 4.56 -17.68
CA ALA A 338 -1.48 5.39 -18.89
C ALA A 338 -0.21 6.19 -19.26
N GLY A 339 0.78 6.21 -18.36
CA GLY A 339 1.88 7.17 -18.37
C GLY A 339 1.43 8.57 -17.96
N HIS A 340 2.37 9.50 -17.93
CA HIS A 340 2.15 10.88 -17.47
C HIS A 340 2.91 11.88 -18.34
N VAL A 341 2.42 13.11 -18.38
CA VAL A 341 3.21 14.29 -18.75
C VAL A 341 3.57 15.04 -17.46
N ALA A 342 4.79 15.55 -17.32
CA ALA A 342 5.25 16.24 -16.11
C ALA A 342 5.85 17.62 -16.40
N ALA A 343 5.48 18.61 -15.59
CA ALA A 343 5.94 20.01 -15.69
C ALA A 343 6.36 20.61 -14.35
N GLY A 344 7.15 21.68 -14.37
CA GLY A 344 7.59 22.38 -13.17
C GLY A 344 8.58 21.58 -12.31
N MET A 345 9.16 20.50 -12.86
CA MET A 345 10.07 19.59 -12.17
C MET A 345 11.52 20.04 -12.34
N ARG A 346 12.21 20.33 -11.24
CA ARG A 346 13.67 20.58 -11.26
C ARG A 346 14.39 19.40 -11.91
N LEU A 347 15.42 19.66 -12.72
CA LEU A 347 16.15 18.63 -13.49
C LEU A 347 16.62 17.46 -12.62
N TRP A 348 17.17 17.73 -11.43
CA TRP A 348 17.65 16.68 -10.51
C TRP A 348 16.53 15.77 -9.97
N LYS A 349 15.28 16.25 -9.92
CA LYS A 349 14.11 15.45 -9.50
C LYS A 349 13.61 14.52 -10.60
N ARG A 350 13.98 14.74 -11.87
CA ARG A 350 13.44 13.96 -13.01
C ARG A 350 13.79 12.48 -12.93
N GLY A 351 15.03 12.14 -12.55
CA GLY A 351 15.46 10.75 -12.38
C GLY A 351 14.67 9.99 -11.29
N PRO A 352 14.60 10.50 -10.06
CA PRO A 352 13.75 9.93 -9.01
C PRO A 352 12.27 9.84 -9.41
N LEU A 353 11.70 10.88 -10.01
CA LEU A 353 10.30 10.88 -10.46
C LEU A 353 10.04 9.82 -11.53
N GLN A 354 10.99 9.57 -12.44
CA GLN A 354 10.91 8.48 -13.41
C GLN A 354 10.79 7.12 -12.74
N GLN A 355 11.48 6.90 -11.61
CA GLN A 355 11.39 5.63 -10.87
C GLN A 355 10.05 5.47 -10.17
N VAL A 356 9.49 6.57 -9.65
CA VAL A 356 8.23 6.55 -8.90
C VAL A 356 7.00 6.47 -9.81
N PHE A 357 6.95 7.28 -10.87
CA PHE A 357 5.77 7.45 -11.73
C PHE A 357 5.91 6.84 -13.13
N GLY A 358 7.13 6.45 -13.52
CA GLY A 358 7.44 5.97 -14.88
C GLY A 358 7.56 4.46 -15.01
N ARG A 359 7.12 3.68 -14.01
CA ARG A 359 7.30 2.21 -13.99
C ARG A 359 6.31 1.47 -14.87
N HIS A 360 5.06 1.94 -14.92
CA HIS A 360 3.97 1.25 -15.61
C HIS A 360 3.55 1.93 -16.92
N GLY A 361 4.00 3.16 -17.14
CA GLY A 361 3.79 3.93 -18.37
C GLY A 361 4.89 5.00 -18.51
N PRO A 362 5.04 5.59 -19.70
CA PRO A 362 6.09 6.57 -19.95
C PRO A 362 5.82 7.87 -19.20
N LEU A 363 6.88 8.52 -18.72
CA LEU A 363 6.83 9.83 -18.05
C LEU A 363 7.54 10.86 -18.94
N HIS A 364 6.80 11.82 -19.47
CA HIS A 364 7.33 12.82 -20.39
C HIS A 364 7.49 14.17 -19.70
N PHE A 365 8.72 14.64 -19.52
CA PHE A 365 8.96 15.97 -18.98
C PHE A 365 8.81 17.04 -20.07
N ARG A 366 7.94 18.02 -19.84
CA ARG A 366 7.70 19.14 -20.75
C ARG A 366 7.51 20.43 -19.95
N ASP A 367 8.22 21.47 -20.35
CA ASP A 367 8.04 22.84 -19.88
C ASP A 367 7.90 23.75 -21.13
N PRO A 368 7.21 24.90 -21.03
CA PRO A 368 6.49 25.42 -19.85
C PRO A 368 5.19 24.63 -19.56
N PRO A 369 4.54 24.82 -18.38
CA PRO A 369 3.36 24.06 -17.95
C PRO A 369 2.20 24.03 -18.96
N GLU A 370 2.00 25.09 -19.73
CA GLU A 370 0.94 25.21 -20.74
C GLU A 370 1.21 24.24 -21.91
N ALA A 371 2.47 24.11 -22.34
CA ALA A 371 2.86 23.14 -23.36
C ALA A 371 2.74 21.70 -22.86
N ALA A 372 2.95 21.48 -21.56
CA ALA A 372 2.74 20.18 -20.93
C ALA A 372 1.26 19.82 -20.85
N ALA A 373 0.39 20.77 -20.49
CA ALA A 373 -1.06 20.60 -20.49
C ALA A 373 -1.59 20.29 -21.89
N ALA A 374 -1.12 21.01 -22.93
CA ALA A 374 -1.49 20.73 -24.31
C ALA A 374 -1.07 19.30 -24.75
N LEU A 375 0.12 18.84 -24.35
CA LEU A 375 0.58 17.48 -24.62
C LEU A 375 -0.25 16.43 -23.85
N ALA A 376 -0.56 16.70 -22.58
CA ALA A 376 -1.39 15.84 -21.74
C ALA A 376 -2.78 15.64 -22.36
N ALA A 377 -3.43 16.74 -22.77
CA ALA A 377 -4.71 16.70 -23.47
C ALA A 377 -4.63 15.93 -24.78
N ARG A 378 -3.63 16.20 -25.62
CA ARG A 378 -3.45 15.52 -26.92
C ARG A 378 -3.18 14.02 -26.79
N THR A 379 -2.53 13.59 -25.71
CA THR A 379 -2.16 12.17 -25.49
C THR A 379 -3.12 11.43 -24.56
N GLY A 380 -4.13 12.11 -24.01
CA GLY A 380 -5.04 11.54 -23.01
C GLY A 380 -4.36 11.14 -21.70
N ARG A 381 -3.21 11.73 -21.38
CA ARG A 381 -2.42 11.40 -20.18
C ARG A 381 -2.67 12.39 -19.04
N PRO A 382 -2.62 11.95 -17.78
CA PRO A 382 -2.57 12.88 -16.66
C PRO A 382 -1.35 13.80 -16.69
N LEU A 383 -1.54 15.04 -16.24
CA LEU A 383 -0.49 16.02 -16.04
C LEU A 383 -0.04 16.01 -14.58
N LEU A 384 1.21 15.61 -14.33
CA LEU A 384 1.90 15.81 -13.05
C LEU A 384 2.55 17.19 -13.03
N ILE A 385 2.20 18.03 -12.07
CA ILE A 385 2.84 19.35 -11.90
C ILE A 385 3.38 19.51 -10.48
N TRP A 386 4.60 20.02 -10.33
CA TRP A 386 5.07 20.42 -9.00
C TRP A 386 4.13 21.49 -8.44
N ALA A 387 3.53 21.27 -7.26
CA ALA A 387 2.39 22.05 -6.78
C ALA A 387 2.65 23.57 -6.77
N GLY A 388 3.83 24.00 -6.29
CA GLY A 388 4.22 25.41 -6.28
C GLY A 388 4.51 26.03 -7.66
N LYS A 389 4.36 25.27 -8.75
CA LYS A 389 4.49 25.72 -10.15
C LYS A 389 3.15 25.67 -10.91
N ALA A 390 2.08 25.19 -10.27
CA ALA A 390 0.75 25.26 -10.85
C ALA A 390 0.25 26.72 -10.83
N GLN A 391 0.07 27.30 -12.01
CA GLN A 391 -0.50 28.63 -12.15
C GLN A 391 -2.03 28.59 -12.10
N PRO A 392 -2.69 29.66 -11.63
CA PRO A 392 -4.13 29.82 -11.79
C PRO A 392 -4.55 29.62 -13.25
N GLY A 393 -5.64 28.88 -13.49
CA GLY A 393 -6.17 28.62 -14.83
C GLY A 393 -5.52 27.45 -15.58
N LEU A 394 -4.43 26.86 -15.08
CA LEU A 394 -3.87 25.64 -15.67
C LEU A 394 -4.88 24.49 -15.55
N SER A 395 -5.22 23.87 -16.68
CA SER A 395 -6.16 22.75 -16.75
C SER A 395 -5.62 21.61 -17.62
N ALA A 396 -6.00 20.40 -17.26
CA ALA A 396 -5.76 19.18 -18.01
C ALA A 396 -6.91 18.19 -17.68
N PRO A 397 -7.18 17.17 -18.52
CA PRO A 397 -8.23 16.19 -18.23
C PRO A 397 -8.08 15.54 -16.85
N VAL A 398 -6.83 15.26 -16.45
CA VAL A 398 -6.46 14.88 -15.09
C VAL A 398 -5.23 15.69 -14.69
N LEU A 399 -5.35 16.54 -13.69
CA LEU A 399 -4.27 17.37 -13.15
C LEU A 399 -3.88 16.86 -11.77
N LEU A 400 -2.61 16.47 -11.59
CA LEU A 400 -2.06 15.92 -10.36
C LEU A 400 -0.97 16.87 -9.83
N ARG A 401 -1.24 17.52 -8.69
CA ARG A 401 -0.29 18.40 -8.00
C ARG A 401 0.63 17.56 -7.11
N VAL A 402 1.90 17.55 -7.46
CA VAL A 402 2.95 16.77 -6.81
C VAL A 402 3.68 17.61 -5.78
N GLU A 403 3.89 17.05 -4.60
CA GLU A 403 4.74 17.64 -3.56
C GLU A 403 5.44 16.53 -2.76
N ASP A 404 6.43 16.90 -1.94
CA ASP A 404 7.06 15.96 -1.02
C ASP A 404 6.03 15.47 0.03
N GLY A 405 6.06 14.16 0.35
CA GLY A 405 5.22 13.58 1.40
C GLY A 405 5.73 13.88 2.82
N PHE A 406 4.98 13.44 3.83
CA PHE A 406 5.29 13.77 5.24
C PHE A 406 6.44 12.96 5.84
N LEU A 407 6.68 11.72 5.37
CA LEU A 407 7.88 10.93 5.74
C LEU A 407 8.88 11.00 4.59
N ARG A 408 9.77 12.00 4.63
CA ARG A 408 10.51 12.44 3.45
C ARG A 408 11.92 11.88 3.35
N SER A 409 12.81 12.22 4.29
CA SER A 409 14.24 11.89 4.24
C SER A 409 14.94 12.09 5.60
N ARG A 410 16.20 11.65 5.75
CA ARG A 410 17.13 12.24 6.75
C ARG A 410 17.91 13.36 6.06
N GLY A 411 17.98 14.54 6.69
CA GLY A 411 18.63 15.72 6.12
C GLY A 411 17.68 16.65 5.36
N LEU A 412 18.17 17.84 5.01
CA LEU A 412 17.37 18.92 4.47
C LEU A 412 17.05 18.75 2.98
N GLY A 413 15.93 19.31 2.52
CA GLY A 413 15.57 19.30 1.10
C GLY A 413 16.59 20.00 0.20
N ALA A 414 17.38 20.92 0.77
CA ALA A 414 18.47 21.60 0.10
C ALA A 414 19.70 20.70 -0.19
N GLU A 415 19.83 19.55 0.48
CA GLU A 415 20.90 18.58 0.21
C GLU A 415 20.62 17.70 -1.04
N LEU A 416 19.50 17.95 -1.74
CA LEU A 416 19.07 17.23 -2.94
C LEU A 416 18.93 15.71 -2.73
N VAL A 417 18.50 15.33 -1.53
CA VAL A 417 18.15 13.95 -1.17
C VAL A 417 16.84 13.56 -1.87
N PRO A 418 16.80 12.47 -2.66
CA PRO A 418 15.57 11.95 -3.23
C PRO A 418 14.52 11.61 -2.15
N PRO A 419 13.25 11.99 -2.34
CA PRO A 419 12.21 11.74 -1.36
C PRO A 419 11.80 10.26 -1.34
N LEU A 420 11.56 9.71 -0.15
CA LEU A 420 10.94 8.39 0.04
C LEU A 420 9.43 8.43 -0.18
N SER A 421 8.83 9.63 -0.07
CA SER A 421 7.40 9.83 -0.10
C SER A 421 7.04 11.04 -0.97
N LEU A 422 6.02 10.87 -1.82
CA LEU A 422 5.50 11.91 -2.70
C LEU A 422 3.98 11.87 -2.65
N VAL A 423 3.35 13.04 -2.67
CA VAL A 423 1.90 13.18 -2.86
C VAL A 423 1.60 13.50 -4.33
N ALA A 424 0.43 13.10 -4.80
CA ALA A 424 -0.11 13.46 -6.10
C ALA A 424 -1.60 13.73 -5.94
N ASP A 425 -1.95 15.01 -5.77
CA ASP A 425 -3.29 15.47 -5.38
C ASP A 425 -4.06 15.96 -6.61
N ASP A 426 -5.22 15.36 -6.84
CA ASP A 426 -6.06 15.61 -8.01
C ASP A 426 -7.14 16.69 -7.78
N LEU A 427 -7.22 17.26 -6.57
CA LEU A 427 -8.17 18.33 -6.23
C LEU A 427 -7.44 19.65 -5.97
N GLY A 428 -6.46 19.62 -5.08
CA GLY A 428 -5.72 20.79 -4.61
C GLY A 428 -4.35 20.39 -4.11
N ILE A 429 -3.93 20.90 -2.94
CA ILE A 429 -2.72 20.43 -2.27
C ILE A 429 -2.85 20.67 -0.76
N TYR A 430 -2.31 19.77 0.06
CA TYR A 430 -2.56 19.74 1.50
C TYR A 430 -2.26 21.04 2.26
N TYR A 431 -1.31 21.86 1.80
CA TYR A 431 -0.93 23.09 2.48
C TYR A 431 -1.76 24.31 2.06
N ASP A 432 -2.63 24.19 1.06
CA ASP A 432 -3.44 25.26 0.53
C ASP A 432 -4.89 25.14 1.04
N PRO A 433 -5.29 25.93 2.05
CA PRO A 433 -6.65 25.91 2.58
C PRO A 433 -7.64 26.73 1.73
N THR A 434 -7.22 27.39 0.65
CA THR A 434 -8.12 28.21 -0.18
C THR A 434 -9.08 27.38 -1.03
N GLN A 435 -8.71 26.12 -1.29
CA GLN A 435 -9.51 25.17 -2.05
C GLN A 435 -9.45 23.77 -1.42
N GLU A 436 -10.41 22.92 -1.78
CA GLU A 436 -10.43 21.53 -1.30
C GLU A 436 -9.21 20.75 -1.79
N SER A 437 -8.66 19.88 -0.93
CA SER A 437 -7.59 18.94 -1.28
C SER A 437 -8.05 17.49 -1.17
N ARG A 438 -7.36 16.58 -1.86
CA ARG A 438 -7.62 15.13 -1.70
C ARG A 438 -7.38 14.68 -0.27
N LEU A 439 -6.45 15.30 0.45
CA LEU A 439 -6.23 14.99 1.86
C LEU A 439 -7.43 15.38 2.74
N GLU A 440 -8.08 16.53 2.50
CA GLU A 440 -9.29 16.92 3.24
C GLU A 440 -10.40 15.88 3.07
N ARG A 441 -10.64 15.38 1.85
CA ARG A 441 -11.60 14.29 1.60
C ARG A 441 -11.23 13.00 2.34
N LEU A 442 -9.95 12.64 2.34
CA LEU A 442 -9.46 11.46 3.03
C LEU A 442 -9.63 11.56 4.55
N ILE A 443 -9.43 12.76 5.13
CA ILE A 443 -9.66 13.00 6.56
C ILE A 443 -11.15 12.87 6.90
N ALA A 444 -12.04 13.39 6.06
CA ALA A 444 -13.48 13.31 6.27
C ALA A 444 -14.07 11.90 6.02
N THR A 445 -13.33 11.01 5.36
CA THR A 445 -13.79 9.65 5.04
C THR A 445 -13.57 8.71 6.24
N PRO A 446 -14.56 7.87 6.62
CA PRO A 446 -14.37 6.86 7.65
C PRO A 446 -13.19 5.93 7.35
N LEU A 447 -12.52 5.47 8.41
CA LEU A 447 -11.42 4.52 8.28
C LEU A 447 -11.88 3.23 7.59
N PRO A 448 -11.06 2.67 6.67
CA PRO A 448 -11.33 1.34 6.13
C PRO A 448 -11.22 0.28 7.23
N ALA A 449 -11.77 -0.91 6.98
CA ALA A 449 -11.62 -2.05 7.88
C ALA A 449 -10.14 -2.32 8.21
N GLY A 450 -9.82 -2.48 9.49
CA GLY A 450 -8.44 -2.59 9.99
C GLY A 450 -7.59 -1.32 9.90
N GLY A 451 -8.12 -0.20 9.37
CA GLY A 451 -7.41 1.06 9.18
C GLY A 451 -6.91 1.70 10.47
N ALA A 452 -7.74 1.71 11.52
CA ALA A 452 -7.35 2.19 12.85
C ALA A 452 -6.13 1.46 13.40
N ARG A 453 -6.15 0.12 13.40
CA ARG A 453 -5.03 -0.70 13.91
C ARG A 453 -3.75 -0.56 13.08
N ARG A 454 -3.89 -0.36 11.76
CA ARG A 454 -2.73 -0.07 10.91
C ARG A 454 -2.12 1.30 11.23
N ALA A 455 -2.97 2.32 11.37
CA ALA A 455 -2.55 3.67 11.74
C ALA A 455 -1.89 3.68 13.13
N GLU A 456 -2.51 3.03 14.12
CA GLU A 456 -1.97 2.87 15.47
C GLU A 456 -0.58 2.23 15.45
N ARG A 457 -0.40 1.10 14.74
CA ARG A 457 0.89 0.42 14.62
C ARG A 457 1.94 1.31 13.94
N LEU A 458 1.57 2.03 12.88
CA LEU A 458 2.48 2.94 12.20
C LEU A 458 2.88 4.11 13.11
N VAL A 459 1.92 4.73 13.81
CA VAL A 459 2.20 5.82 14.75
C VAL A 459 3.11 5.32 15.87
N ALA A 460 2.79 4.19 16.49
CA ALA A 460 3.64 3.57 17.51
C ALA A 460 5.07 3.29 17.01
N GLN A 461 5.21 2.79 15.77
CA GLN A 461 6.51 2.59 15.14
C GLN A 461 7.28 3.90 14.97
N LEU A 462 6.65 4.95 14.45
CA LEU A 462 7.27 6.26 14.23
C LEU A 462 7.73 6.89 15.56
N LEU A 463 6.90 6.78 16.61
CA LEU A 463 7.24 7.28 17.94
C LEU A 463 8.41 6.52 18.55
N ALA A 464 8.38 5.18 18.53
CA ALA A 464 9.42 4.34 19.09
C ALA A 464 10.77 4.50 18.38
N GLN A 465 10.75 4.75 17.06
CA GLN A 465 11.96 4.94 16.25
C GLN A 465 12.44 6.40 16.20
N GLY A 466 11.73 7.35 16.83
CA GLY A 466 12.08 8.77 16.77
C GLY A 466 12.06 9.35 15.35
N VAL A 467 11.19 8.83 14.47
CA VAL A 467 11.12 9.26 13.07
C VAL A 467 10.34 10.59 12.97
N SER A 468 10.90 11.53 12.22
CA SER A 468 10.30 12.83 11.85
C SER A 468 10.47 13.10 10.35
N LYS A 469 9.93 14.22 9.85
CA LYS A 469 10.08 14.62 8.43
C LYS A 469 11.54 14.72 7.98
N TYR A 470 12.39 15.28 8.85
CA TYR A 470 13.79 15.57 8.54
C TYR A 470 14.79 14.67 9.28
N ASN A 471 14.37 13.98 10.36
CA ASN A 471 15.22 13.10 11.18
C ASN A 471 16.57 13.76 11.54
N LEU A 472 16.51 15.04 11.91
CA LEU A 472 17.68 15.84 12.26
C LEU A 472 18.10 15.46 13.67
N GLY A 473 19.39 15.18 13.87
CA GLY A 473 19.96 15.10 15.21
C GLY A 473 20.13 16.50 15.81
N GLY A 474 20.43 16.54 17.10
CA GLY A 474 20.71 17.77 17.83
C GLY A 474 20.73 17.48 19.33
N THR A 475 21.36 18.36 20.10
CA THR A 475 21.32 18.29 21.57
C THR A 475 20.15 19.12 22.07
N LEU A 476 19.40 18.57 23.02
CA LEU A 476 18.43 19.35 23.79
C LEU A 476 19.21 20.30 24.70
N HIS A 477 18.94 21.61 24.60
CA HIS A 477 19.46 22.58 25.55
C HIS A 477 18.72 22.47 26.89
N ASP A 478 19.36 22.83 27.99
CA ASP A 478 18.66 22.94 29.28
C ASP A 478 17.55 23.99 29.16
N LEU A 479 16.32 23.57 29.42
CA LEU A 479 15.14 24.44 29.34
C LEU A 479 14.75 24.93 30.73
N PRO A 480 14.46 26.24 30.92
CA PRO A 480 13.95 26.76 32.19
C PRO A 480 12.74 25.98 32.70
N ALA A 481 12.60 25.89 34.03
CA ALA A 481 11.41 25.28 34.64
C ALA A 481 10.16 26.14 34.40
N GLY A 482 8.98 25.51 34.42
CA GLY A 482 7.69 26.18 34.19
C GLY A 482 6.92 25.57 33.03
N TYR A 483 5.81 26.21 32.66
CA TYR A 483 4.99 25.80 31.51
C TYR A 483 5.67 26.23 30.21
N ARG A 484 6.06 25.26 29.38
CA ARG A 484 6.91 25.46 28.19
C ARG A 484 6.10 25.40 26.89
N ILE A 485 6.28 26.40 26.05
CA ILE A 485 5.65 26.49 24.73
C ILE A 485 6.72 26.43 23.65
N LEU A 486 6.65 25.42 22.79
CA LEU A 486 7.49 25.34 21.61
C LEU A 486 6.87 26.14 20.45
N VAL A 487 7.66 27.04 19.87
CA VAL A 487 7.32 27.81 18.68
C VAL A 487 8.27 27.41 17.54
N PRO A 488 7.82 26.58 16.59
CA PRO A 488 8.66 26.17 15.47
C PRO A 488 8.70 27.28 14.41
N GLY A 489 9.89 27.79 14.16
CA GLY A 489 10.17 28.74 13.09
C GLY A 489 9.86 28.14 11.71
N GLN A 490 9.38 28.99 10.83
CA GLN A 490 8.95 28.66 9.47
C GLN A 490 9.62 29.58 8.46
N VAL A 491 9.76 29.10 7.23
CA VAL A 491 10.23 29.91 6.11
C VAL A 491 9.07 30.78 5.64
N GLU A 492 9.18 32.11 5.81
CA GLU A 492 8.05 33.04 5.64
C GLU A 492 7.58 33.17 4.17
N ASP A 493 8.44 32.87 3.20
CA ASP A 493 8.08 32.83 1.77
C ASP A 493 7.55 31.46 1.30
N ASP A 494 7.43 30.48 2.21
CA ASP A 494 6.91 29.15 1.89
C ASP A 494 5.44 29.21 1.45
N ALA A 495 5.05 28.31 0.53
CA ALA A 495 3.68 28.27 0.02
C ALA A 495 2.65 28.00 1.13
N SER A 496 3.00 27.20 2.14
CA SER A 496 2.13 26.95 3.29
C SER A 496 1.88 28.19 4.15
N ILE A 497 2.82 29.13 4.22
CA ILE A 497 2.62 30.41 4.91
C ILE A 497 1.79 31.35 4.04
N ARG A 498 2.21 31.55 2.77
CA ARG A 498 1.54 32.47 1.85
C ARG A 498 0.06 32.17 1.65
N LEU A 499 -0.32 30.90 1.65
CA LEU A 499 -1.71 30.47 1.45
C LEU A 499 -2.43 30.13 2.76
N GLY A 500 -1.70 29.72 3.80
CA GLY A 500 -2.31 29.12 4.99
C GLY A 500 -2.18 29.90 6.30
N ALA A 501 -1.31 30.91 6.41
CA ALA A 501 -1.07 31.57 7.70
C ALA A 501 -2.09 32.69 8.06
N GLY A 502 -2.79 33.25 7.08
CA GLY A 502 -3.75 34.34 7.31
C GLY A 502 -3.08 35.63 7.79
N THR A 503 -3.59 36.20 8.88
CA THR A 503 -3.12 37.50 9.43
C THR A 503 -1.73 37.39 10.04
N ILE A 504 -1.48 36.36 10.86
CA ILE A 504 -0.18 36.13 11.51
C ILE A 504 0.65 35.25 10.59
N ARG A 505 1.55 35.88 9.83
CA ARG A 505 2.31 35.24 8.74
C ARG A 505 3.83 35.38 8.83
N THR A 506 4.32 35.90 9.95
CA THR A 506 5.77 36.03 10.23
C THR A 506 6.09 35.34 11.54
N ASN A 507 7.33 34.88 11.70
CA ASN A 507 7.78 34.24 12.93
C ASN A 507 7.72 35.21 14.12
N HIS A 508 8.06 36.48 13.87
CA HIS A 508 8.00 37.54 14.87
C HIS A 508 6.57 37.77 15.38
N ALA A 509 5.59 37.89 14.48
CA ALA A 509 4.18 38.04 14.86
C ALA A 509 3.62 36.81 15.57
N LEU A 510 4.08 35.61 15.20
CA LEU A 510 3.74 34.38 15.92
C LEU A 510 4.24 34.42 17.36
N LEU A 511 5.50 34.81 17.59
CA LEU A 511 6.07 34.94 18.93
C LEU A 511 5.37 36.01 19.76
N GLN A 512 5.03 37.15 19.16
CA GLN A 512 4.21 38.20 19.81
C GLN A 512 2.86 37.66 20.26
N ALA A 513 2.15 36.91 19.40
CA ALA A 513 0.87 36.32 19.75
C ALA A 513 0.98 35.28 20.86
N VAL A 514 2.03 34.46 20.84
CA VAL A 514 2.32 33.48 21.91
C VAL A 514 2.57 34.19 23.23
N ARG A 515 3.45 35.19 23.27
CA ARG A 515 3.77 35.93 24.50
C ARG A 515 2.55 36.69 25.03
N ALA A 516 1.75 37.29 24.16
CA ALA A 516 0.52 37.99 24.56
C ALA A 516 -0.51 37.03 25.18
N ALA A 517 -0.66 35.81 24.64
CA ALA A 517 -1.57 34.80 25.18
C ALA A 517 -1.02 34.09 26.43
N HIS A 518 0.29 34.03 26.59
CA HIS A 518 0.97 33.35 27.68
C HIS A 518 2.15 34.19 28.24
N PRO A 519 1.86 35.24 29.04
CA PRO A 519 2.89 36.17 29.52
C PRO A 519 3.98 35.49 30.36
N GLU A 520 3.61 34.50 31.17
CA GLU A 520 4.50 33.81 32.13
C GLU A 520 5.08 32.48 31.63
N ALA A 521 4.70 32.02 30.44
CA ALA A 521 5.20 30.76 29.91
C ALA A 521 6.66 30.88 29.46
N VAL A 522 7.38 29.77 29.49
CA VAL A 522 8.71 29.65 28.90
C VAL A 522 8.55 29.43 27.39
N VAL A 523 8.83 30.45 26.60
CA VAL A 523 8.73 30.41 25.13
C VAL A 523 10.04 29.93 24.54
N VAL A 524 9.99 28.75 23.94
CA VAL A 524 11.13 28.10 23.28
C VAL A 524 10.95 28.25 21.77
N PHE A 525 11.70 29.16 21.15
CA PHE A 525 11.70 29.34 19.70
C PHE A 525 12.72 28.41 19.05
N LYS A 526 12.27 27.56 18.12
CA LYS A 526 13.16 26.71 17.30
C LYS A 526 13.24 27.27 15.88
N PRO A 527 14.33 27.95 15.48
CA PRO A 527 14.44 28.46 14.12
C PRO A 527 14.35 27.34 13.06
N HIS A 528 13.82 27.66 11.87
CA HIS A 528 13.74 26.68 10.79
C HIS A 528 15.15 26.27 10.31
N PRO A 529 15.44 24.99 10.07
CA PRO A 529 16.80 24.56 9.73
C PRO A 529 17.35 25.15 8.43
N ASP A 530 16.52 25.40 7.41
CA ASP A 530 16.97 26.11 6.19
C ASP A 530 17.35 27.59 6.46
N VAL A 531 16.75 28.21 7.49
CA VAL A 531 17.11 29.58 7.90
C VAL A 531 18.39 29.55 8.73
N GLU A 532 18.53 28.58 9.65
CA GLU A 532 19.77 28.35 10.41
C GLU A 532 20.97 28.06 9.50
N ALA A 533 20.75 27.35 8.40
CA ALA A 533 21.77 27.04 7.39
C ALA A 533 22.06 28.21 6.43
N GLY A 534 21.35 29.34 6.53
CA GLY A 534 21.51 30.50 5.64
C GLY A 534 21.00 30.28 4.21
N LEU A 535 20.17 29.25 4.00
CA LEU A 535 19.62 28.91 2.68
C LEU A 535 18.36 29.71 2.35
N ARG A 536 17.71 30.25 3.38
CA ARG A 536 16.49 31.07 3.28
C ARG A 536 16.59 32.31 4.19
N PRO A 537 15.99 33.45 3.78
CA PRO A 537 15.89 34.62 4.65
C PRO A 537 14.92 34.37 5.81
N GLY A 538 14.95 35.25 6.83
CA GLY A 538 14.05 35.18 7.99
C GLY A 538 14.73 34.84 9.32
N ALA A 539 16.05 35.06 9.43
CA ALA A 539 16.75 34.89 10.69
C ALA A 539 16.29 35.94 11.72
N LEU A 540 15.92 35.49 12.90
CA LEU A 540 15.62 36.33 14.06
C LEU A 540 16.76 36.17 15.08
N PRO A 541 17.57 37.22 15.31
CA PRO A 541 18.65 37.19 16.29
C PRO A 541 18.13 36.89 17.70
N ALA A 542 18.88 36.09 18.46
CA ALA A 542 18.43 35.64 19.77
C ALA A 542 18.41 36.77 20.81
N ASP A 543 19.40 37.66 20.75
CA ASP A 543 19.49 38.90 21.53
C ASP A 543 18.29 39.82 21.29
N GLN A 544 17.85 39.95 20.03
CA GLN A 544 16.64 40.72 19.70
C GLN A 544 15.40 40.11 20.36
N LEU A 545 15.18 38.80 20.21
CA LEU A 545 14.00 38.14 20.76
C LEU A 545 13.97 38.16 22.30
N GLN A 546 15.14 38.08 22.93
CA GLN A 546 15.28 38.17 24.39
C GLN A 546 15.05 39.60 24.89
N ALA A 547 15.62 40.60 24.21
CA ALA A 547 15.43 42.01 24.56
C ALA A 547 13.96 42.46 24.45
N GLU A 548 13.23 41.91 23.48
CA GLU A 548 11.79 42.14 23.31
C GLU A 548 10.92 41.24 24.22
N GLY A 549 11.52 40.32 24.98
CA GLY A 549 10.80 39.38 25.84
C GLY A 549 9.95 38.35 25.08
N LEU A 550 10.21 38.14 23.80
CA LEU A 550 9.40 37.29 22.93
C LEU A 550 9.81 35.80 22.95
N ALA A 551 11.06 35.50 23.30
CA ALA A 551 11.53 34.13 23.49
C ALA A 551 12.52 34.04 24.66
N ASP A 552 12.30 33.09 25.56
CA ASP A 552 13.21 32.81 26.67
C ASP A 552 14.41 31.97 26.20
N VAL A 553 14.15 31.04 25.25
CA VAL A 553 15.17 30.17 24.66
C VAL A 553 15.05 30.17 23.14
N VAL A 554 16.17 30.43 22.45
CA VAL A 554 16.29 30.22 21.00
C VAL A 554 17.09 28.95 20.75
N ALA A 555 16.38 27.84 20.52
CA ALA A 555 16.93 26.49 20.48
C ALA A 555 17.61 26.17 19.14
N GLN A 556 18.72 26.83 18.83
CA GLN A 556 19.44 26.60 17.58
C GLN A 556 20.03 25.18 17.51
N LYS A 557 19.94 24.56 16.32
CA LYS A 557 20.46 23.20 16.05
C LYS A 557 19.97 22.11 17.02
N ALA A 558 18.86 22.36 17.71
CA ALA A 558 18.24 21.41 18.62
C ALA A 558 17.40 20.38 17.87
N ASP A 559 17.29 19.18 18.44
CA ASP A 559 16.39 18.14 17.95
C ASP A 559 14.93 18.57 18.15
N PRO A 560 14.14 18.76 17.07
CA PRO A 560 12.74 19.17 17.18
C PRO A 560 11.88 18.16 17.96
N LEU A 561 12.18 16.86 17.90
CA LEU A 561 11.43 15.85 18.62
C LEU A 561 11.70 15.88 20.12
N ALA A 562 12.97 16.08 20.50
CA ALA A 562 13.34 16.28 21.91
C ALA A 562 12.68 17.54 22.48
N LEU A 563 12.62 18.62 21.69
CA LEU A 563 11.91 19.84 22.08
C LEU A 563 10.40 19.62 22.25
N ILE A 564 9.75 18.89 21.33
CA ILE A 564 8.33 18.53 21.47
C ILE A 564 8.12 17.74 22.77
N ALA A 565 8.99 16.78 23.08
CA ALA A 565 8.89 15.99 24.30
C ALA A 565 9.03 16.85 25.56
N ALA A 566 9.99 17.79 25.55
CA ALA A 566 10.35 18.63 26.69
C ALA A 566 9.42 19.84 26.93
N CYS A 567 8.60 20.21 25.94
CA CYS A 567 7.62 21.30 26.05
C CYS A 567 6.20 20.77 26.33
N ASP A 568 5.36 21.61 26.94
CA ASP A 568 3.99 21.25 27.32
C ASP A 568 2.98 21.46 26.19
N ALA A 569 3.22 22.46 25.32
CA ALA A 569 2.39 22.74 24.16
C ALA A 569 3.20 23.24 22.96
N VAL A 570 2.60 23.19 21.77
CA VAL A 570 3.18 23.73 20.54
C VAL A 570 2.26 24.80 19.96
N TRP A 571 2.83 25.94 19.56
CA TRP A 571 2.13 27.03 18.88
C TRP A 571 2.74 27.24 17.50
N THR A 572 1.93 27.20 16.45
CA THR A 572 2.44 27.29 15.07
C THR A 572 1.47 28.02 14.13
N MET A 573 1.98 28.54 13.01
CA MET A 573 1.12 28.99 11.92
C MET A 573 0.67 27.79 11.10
N THR A 574 1.62 27.12 10.42
CA THR A 574 1.32 26.02 9.47
C THR A 574 2.38 24.91 9.45
N SER A 575 3.28 24.87 10.44
CA SER A 575 4.42 23.96 10.43
C SER A 575 4.00 22.49 10.50
N LEU A 576 4.69 21.58 9.82
CA LEU A 576 4.44 20.15 10.01
C LEU A 576 4.73 19.70 11.46
N LEU A 577 5.57 20.42 12.20
CA LEU A 577 5.86 20.10 13.61
C LEU A 577 4.61 20.10 14.49
N GLY A 578 3.56 20.87 14.14
CA GLY A 578 2.28 20.77 14.84
C GLY A 578 1.63 19.39 14.67
N PHE A 579 1.66 18.82 13.47
CA PHE A 579 1.19 17.43 13.27
C PHE A 579 2.06 16.41 14.02
N GLU A 580 3.38 16.58 14.01
CA GLU A 580 4.29 15.69 14.77
C GLU A 580 4.06 15.77 16.29
N ALA A 581 3.64 16.92 16.80
CA ALA A 581 3.25 17.14 18.18
C ALA A 581 1.90 16.48 18.51
N LEU A 582 0.91 16.56 17.62
CA LEU A 582 -0.36 15.83 17.76
C LEU A 582 -0.13 14.32 17.87
N LEU A 583 0.72 13.75 17.00
CA LEU A 583 1.07 12.33 17.06
C LEU A 583 1.70 11.91 18.40
N ARG A 584 2.30 12.86 19.13
CA ARG A 584 2.95 12.69 20.44
C ARG A 584 2.05 13.08 21.61
N GLY A 585 0.77 13.34 21.36
CA GLY A 585 -0.19 13.72 22.40
C GLY A 585 0.03 15.10 23.00
N LYS A 586 0.75 15.99 22.31
CA LYS A 586 0.97 17.37 22.78
C LYS A 586 -0.17 18.28 22.30
N PRO A 587 -0.72 19.16 23.16
CA PRO A 587 -1.62 20.22 22.74
C PRO A 587 -1.00 21.11 21.68
N VAL A 588 -1.76 21.42 20.63
CA VAL A 588 -1.32 22.26 19.51
C VAL A 588 -2.29 23.41 19.30
N THR A 589 -1.75 24.63 19.24
CA THR A 589 -2.48 25.84 18.87
C THR A 589 -2.03 26.33 17.50
N CYS A 590 -2.99 26.55 16.60
CA CYS A 590 -2.76 26.97 15.22
C CYS A 590 -3.23 28.41 15.00
N LEU A 591 -2.35 29.29 14.53
CA LEU A 591 -2.71 30.65 14.10
C LEU A 591 -2.90 30.77 12.57
N GLY A 592 -2.57 29.71 11.83
CA GLY A 592 -2.96 29.49 10.44
C GLY A 592 -3.86 28.26 10.28
N ALA A 593 -4.05 27.81 9.04
CA ALA A 593 -4.86 26.65 8.67
C ALA A 593 -4.03 25.55 7.96
N PRO A 594 -3.06 24.90 8.64
CA PRO A 594 -2.40 23.71 8.12
C PRO A 594 -3.42 22.58 7.89
N PHE A 595 -3.04 21.53 7.16
CA PHE A 595 -3.96 20.44 6.82
C PHE A 595 -4.65 19.77 8.03
N TYR A 596 -4.02 19.83 9.20
CA TYR A 596 -4.50 19.21 10.44
C TYR A 596 -5.32 20.16 11.34
N ALA A 597 -5.48 21.44 10.97
CA ALA A 597 -6.34 22.41 11.65
C ALA A 597 -7.78 22.38 11.13
N GLY A 598 -8.74 22.73 11.98
CA GLY A 598 -10.18 22.76 11.67
C GLY A 598 -10.92 21.44 11.93
N TRP A 599 -10.21 20.41 12.42
CA TRP A 599 -10.79 19.08 12.62
C TRP A 599 -11.15 18.76 14.07
N GLY A 600 -10.88 19.68 15.01
CA GLY A 600 -11.13 19.50 16.44
C GLY A 600 -9.99 18.83 17.23
N LEU A 601 -8.85 18.59 16.58
CA LEU A 601 -7.63 18.06 17.22
C LEU A 601 -6.67 19.17 17.67
N THR A 602 -6.90 20.41 17.26
CA THR A 602 -6.09 21.59 17.54
C THR A 602 -6.96 22.70 18.14
N ARG A 603 -6.33 23.62 18.88
CA ARG A 603 -6.93 24.91 19.20
C ARG A 603 -6.67 25.87 18.04
N ASP A 604 -7.67 26.13 17.22
CA ASP A 604 -7.53 26.98 16.04
C ASP A 604 -7.88 28.44 16.40
N LEU A 605 -6.87 29.30 16.44
CA LEU A 605 -7.03 30.76 16.60
C LEU A 605 -7.03 31.50 15.27
N GLY A 606 -6.44 30.89 14.24
CA GLY A 606 -6.50 31.36 12.86
C GLY A 606 -7.80 30.97 12.14
N PRO A 607 -8.14 31.63 11.02
CA PRO A 607 -9.30 31.24 10.23
C PRO A 607 -9.10 29.85 9.62
N VAL A 608 -10.02 28.93 9.87
CA VAL A 608 -10.05 27.60 9.26
C VAL A 608 -11.16 27.51 8.20
N PRO A 609 -10.98 26.73 7.12
CA PRO A 609 -12.03 26.57 6.12
C PRO A 609 -13.30 25.98 6.72
N GLU A 610 -14.45 26.62 6.45
CA GLU A 610 -15.75 26.15 6.96
C GLU A 610 -16.07 24.73 6.50
N ARG A 611 -15.62 24.32 5.31
CA ARG A 611 -15.75 22.95 4.77
C ARG A 611 -15.04 21.87 5.59
N ARG A 612 -14.17 22.23 6.55
CA ARG A 612 -13.58 21.28 7.52
C ARG A 612 -14.43 21.12 8.78
N LEU A 613 -15.37 22.04 8.99
CA LEU A 613 -16.26 22.09 10.14
C LEU A 613 -17.66 21.58 9.78
N ARG A 614 -18.12 21.86 8.56
CA ARG A 614 -19.49 21.62 8.10
C ARG A 614 -19.51 21.02 6.70
N ALA A 615 -20.51 20.18 6.45
CA ALA A 615 -20.85 19.70 5.12
C ALA A 615 -21.54 20.80 4.29
N ALA A 616 -21.73 20.53 3.00
CA ALA A 616 -22.28 21.51 2.05
C ALA A 616 -23.71 21.97 2.36
N ASP A 617 -24.48 21.17 3.10
CA ASP A 617 -25.83 21.47 3.59
C ASP A 617 -25.84 22.14 4.98
N GLY A 618 -24.67 22.44 5.54
CA GLY A 618 -24.48 23.14 6.82
C GLY A 618 -24.42 22.25 8.06
N HIS A 619 -24.65 20.93 7.96
CA HIS A 619 -24.53 20.05 9.13
C HIS A 619 -23.07 19.89 9.59
N PRO A 620 -22.78 19.78 10.90
CA PRO A 620 -21.41 19.60 11.38
C PRO A 620 -20.80 18.29 10.88
N LEU A 621 -19.56 18.34 10.40
CA LEU A 621 -18.83 17.13 10.01
C LEU A 621 -18.47 16.28 11.24
N PRO A 622 -18.43 14.94 11.11
CA PRO A 622 -17.83 14.08 12.12
C PRO A 622 -16.40 14.52 12.44
N ARG A 623 -16.05 14.56 13.73
CA ARG A 623 -14.72 14.94 14.19
C ARG A 623 -13.79 13.72 14.09
N PRO A 624 -12.78 13.73 13.20
CA PRO A 624 -11.83 12.63 13.11
C PRO A 624 -10.99 12.57 14.38
N ASP A 625 -10.70 11.35 14.85
CA ASP A 625 -9.68 11.16 15.87
C ASP A 625 -8.26 11.24 15.27
N LEU A 626 -7.26 11.16 16.15
CA LEU A 626 -5.85 11.22 15.74
C LEU A 626 -5.46 10.09 14.79
N LEU A 627 -6.02 8.88 14.96
CA LEU A 627 -5.70 7.73 14.12
C LEU A 627 -6.30 7.87 12.73
N GLN A 628 -7.49 8.47 12.61
CA GLN A 628 -8.11 8.81 11.33
C GLN A 628 -7.29 9.88 10.60
N LEU A 629 -6.86 10.93 11.29
CA LEU A 629 -5.95 11.93 10.70
C LEU A 629 -4.62 11.29 10.27
N ALA A 630 -4.02 10.44 11.12
CA ALA A 630 -2.77 9.74 10.81
C ALA A 630 -2.91 8.79 9.63
N HIS A 631 -4.02 8.04 9.54
CA HIS A 631 -4.31 7.18 8.39
C HIS A 631 -4.41 7.99 7.09
N ALA A 632 -5.19 9.07 7.10
CA ALA A 632 -5.35 9.94 5.93
C ALA A 632 -3.99 10.51 5.49
N ALA A 633 -3.25 11.10 6.43
CA ALA A 633 -2.01 11.80 6.14
C ALA A 633 -0.82 10.87 5.82
N LEU A 634 -0.67 9.73 6.50
CA LEU A 634 0.53 8.88 6.41
C LEU A 634 0.32 7.58 5.63
N ILE A 635 -0.92 7.18 5.35
CA ILE A 635 -1.20 5.90 4.67
C ILE A 635 -1.91 6.16 3.34
N ALA A 636 -3.05 6.83 3.38
CA ALA A 636 -3.93 6.95 2.22
C ALA A 636 -3.49 8.03 1.23
N TYR A 637 -2.95 9.15 1.72
CA TYR A 637 -2.63 10.31 0.87
C TYR A 637 -1.29 10.15 0.12
N PRO A 638 -0.14 10.00 0.80
CA PRO A 638 1.15 9.86 0.13
C PRO A 638 1.33 8.50 -0.55
N ARG A 639 2.20 8.47 -1.56
CA ARG A 639 2.83 7.27 -2.10
C ARG A 639 4.22 7.12 -1.51
N TYR A 640 4.68 5.89 -1.33
CA TYR A 640 6.02 5.59 -0.85
C TYR A 640 6.78 4.73 -1.86
N PHE A 641 8.09 4.96 -1.92
CA PHE A 641 9.00 4.23 -2.79
C PHE A 641 10.22 3.79 -2.00
N ASP A 642 10.48 2.47 -1.98
CA ASP A 642 11.65 1.90 -1.33
C ASP A 642 12.86 2.00 -2.28
N PRO A 643 13.88 2.81 -1.95
CA PRO A 643 15.01 3.04 -2.83
C PRO A 643 15.94 1.84 -2.95
N LEU A 644 15.92 0.91 -1.98
CA LEU A 644 16.75 -0.29 -2.02
C LEU A 644 16.20 -1.29 -3.02
N THR A 645 14.91 -1.57 -2.94
CA THR A 645 14.26 -2.53 -3.83
C THR A 645 13.72 -1.91 -5.12
N ARG A 646 13.71 -0.58 -5.20
CA ARG A 646 13.19 0.24 -6.31
C ARG A 646 11.73 -0.08 -6.64
N ARG A 647 10.90 -0.17 -5.60
CA ARG A 647 9.48 -0.55 -5.71
C ARG A 647 8.59 0.37 -4.86
N PRO A 648 7.32 0.58 -5.26
CA PRO A 648 6.29 1.05 -4.36
C PRO A 648 6.27 0.21 -3.09
N CYS A 649 6.17 0.87 -1.95
CA CYS A 649 6.18 0.21 -0.65
C CYS A 649 5.10 0.79 0.29
N PRO A 650 4.78 0.09 1.38
CA PRO A 650 3.97 0.64 2.47
C PRO A 650 4.73 1.73 3.27
N PRO A 651 4.04 2.67 3.94
CA PRO A 651 4.67 3.67 4.83
C PRO A 651 5.52 3.05 5.93
N GLU A 652 5.16 1.87 6.42
CA GLU A 652 5.89 1.14 7.44
C GLU A 652 7.32 0.81 6.97
N VAL A 653 7.50 0.52 5.67
CA VAL A 653 8.83 0.30 5.09
C VAL A 653 9.61 1.60 5.04
N ALA A 654 8.96 2.71 4.65
CA ALA A 654 9.61 4.02 4.62
C ALA A 654 10.07 4.45 6.02
N ALA A 655 9.26 4.21 7.05
CA ALA A 655 9.64 4.43 8.45
C ALA A 655 10.89 3.63 8.84
N ASP A 656 10.95 2.33 8.53
CA ASP A 656 12.14 1.51 8.79
C ASP A 656 13.39 2.02 8.06
N ARG A 657 13.24 2.47 6.80
CA ARG A 657 14.37 3.04 6.04
C ARG A 657 14.89 4.33 6.65
N LEU A 658 13.98 5.21 7.10
CA LEU A 658 14.34 6.46 7.78
C LEU A 658 15.06 6.16 9.10
N ALA A 659 14.52 5.27 9.92
CA ALA A 659 15.11 4.86 11.19
C ALA A 659 16.51 4.25 11.00
N ALA A 660 16.67 3.32 10.05
CA ALA A 660 17.94 2.66 9.77
C ALA A 660 18.95 3.54 8.99
N GLY A 661 18.54 4.74 8.54
CA GLY A 661 19.37 5.58 7.67
C GLY A 661 19.64 4.99 6.28
N GLN A 662 18.88 3.97 5.87
CA GLN A 662 18.97 3.32 4.56
C GLN A 662 18.23 4.13 3.49
N ILE A 663 18.64 5.37 3.31
CA ILE A 663 18.01 6.34 2.43
C ILE A 663 18.89 6.64 1.21
N PRO A 664 18.33 7.20 0.13
CA PRO A 664 19.13 7.60 -1.02
C PRO A 664 20.09 8.71 -0.60
N HIS A 665 21.36 8.60 -0.98
CA HIS A 665 22.30 9.71 -0.84
C HIS A 665 22.40 10.47 -2.17
N PRO A 666 22.56 11.80 -2.14
CA PRO A 666 22.81 12.56 -3.36
C PRO A 666 24.07 12.04 -4.04
N GLY A 667 23.99 11.74 -5.34
CA GLY A 667 25.16 11.38 -6.15
C GLY A 667 26.16 12.53 -6.25
N LEU A 668 27.38 12.26 -6.74
CA LEU A 668 28.46 13.26 -6.81
C LEU A 668 28.03 14.57 -7.51
N ALA A 669 27.31 14.46 -8.62
CA ALA A 669 26.76 15.62 -9.33
C ALA A 669 25.76 16.44 -8.49
N ASN A 670 24.85 15.77 -7.76
CA ASN A 670 23.90 16.44 -6.86
C ASN A 670 24.62 17.07 -5.67
N ARG A 671 25.68 16.45 -5.14
CA ARG A 671 26.49 17.04 -4.06
C ARG A 671 27.22 18.30 -4.53
N LEU A 672 27.80 18.27 -5.73
CA LEU A 672 28.45 19.44 -6.33
C LEU A 672 27.42 20.55 -6.60
N LEU A 673 26.24 20.20 -7.13
CA LEU A 673 25.15 21.15 -7.35
C LEU A 673 24.62 21.74 -6.04
N ALA A 674 24.44 20.93 -4.99
CA ALA A 674 24.01 21.40 -3.67
C ALA A 674 25.05 22.34 -3.04
N LYS A 675 26.34 22.00 -3.15
CA LYS A 675 27.44 22.89 -2.71
C LYS A 675 27.46 24.19 -3.50
N ALA A 676 27.30 24.14 -4.82
CA ALA A 676 27.23 25.33 -5.66
C ALA A 676 26.00 26.18 -5.31
N GLN A 677 24.84 25.56 -5.07
CA GLN A 677 23.63 26.25 -4.60
C GLN A 677 23.84 26.92 -3.24
N GLY A 678 24.49 26.24 -2.28
CA GLY A 678 24.83 26.82 -0.98
C GLY A 678 25.81 28.00 -1.09
N LEU A 679 26.85 27.88 -1.93
CA LEU A 679 27.84 28.94 -2.17
C LEU A 679 27.26 30.15 -2.92
N LEU A 680 26.32 29.92 -3.85
CA LEU A 680 25.63 30.99 -4.56
C LEU A 680 24.55 31.64 -3.70
N ALA A 681 23.86 30.86 -2.84
CA ALA A 681 22.89 31.37 -1.87
C ALA A 681 23.57 32.28 -0.83
N SER A 682 24.74 31.91 -0.31
CA SER A 682 25.51 32.77 0.60
C SER A 682 26.03 34.06 -0.06
N ARG A 683 26.13 34.08 -1.39
CA ARG A 683 26.47 35.26 -2.21
C ARG A 683 25.27 35.99 -2.81
N ALA A 684 24.04 35.63 -2.44
CA ALA A 684 22.83 36.21 -3.01
C ALA A 684 22.72 37.74 -2.81
N HIS A 685 23.38 38.29 -1.78
CA HIS A 685 23.49 39.73 -1.51
C HIS A 685 24.17 40.53 -2.64
N LEU A 686 24.93 39.89 -3.54
CA LEU A 686 25.59 40.54 -4.67
C LEU A 686 24.66 40.72 -5.89
N TRP A 687 23.50 40.06 -5.93
CA TRP A 687 22.66 39.98 -7.14
C TRP A 687 21.17 40.19 -6.87
N ARG A 688 20.74 40.19 -5.60
CA ARG A 688 19.41 40.63 -5.17
C ARG A 688 19.54 42.05 -4.63
N ARG A 689 19.32 43.04 -5.50
CA ARG A 689 18.93 44.40 -5.11
C ARG A 689 17.43 44.52 -5.20
#